data_AF-A0A813PFQ7-F1
#
_entry.id   AF-A0A813PFQ7-F1
#
_cell.length_a   1.000
_cell.length_b   1.000
_cell.length_c   1.000
_cell.angle_alpha   90.00
_cell.angle_beta   90.00
_cell.angle_gamma   90.00
#
_symmetry.space_group_name_H-M   'P 1'
#
loop_
_entity.id
_entity.type
_entity.pdbx_description
1 polymer ?
#
loop_
_entity_poly.entity_id
_entity_poly.type
_entity_poly.pdbx_seq_one_letter_code
_entity_poly.pdbx_strand_id
1 'polypeptide(L)'
;MKILTGAPLADKSQTSIISLDWTECLDKRPTDRTSDDLDIIFSRLKDVKAFEKFHPLLIQQLCYYSYFENLEKGVTLFRTGDLGANWFAILSGTVDVCVPAENGKGHTLICTLEAGAAFGESILYDAPRNATVITSSVVMLLRVEQKDFKILWERNKQYMHGVITSLSRLTNTLDPKRRASEFDPSLLPQVGSSKFTKDDPSRNPALPITVTASVRIQHAAYVLRTCILSKAPQMIRDRKYHLKMHRSCLVGSEMVDWLIHQTPLHSRSQAVGMWQALLEEAAIIHVSQEHYFKDKYLFYRFSGDESGTLTKPNTGEENECEEQLNDVILTLSQIGPDAMLRMILRKPPHERTIDDLEIIYDELLHIKALSHLSSLVKRELAGVLIFEAHPFKGEVLFSQGDEGKSWYIILKGSVQCIIYGKGIVGTLHEGDDFGKLSLVNNSPRTATIVLSEDNTHFLRVDKDDFNRVLRDVEANTVKLKEFGKDVLILDKVPINVKTSDGTYQVCYKYSVMSGTAEKILEYLLETYICINYEEGDTNLDDFLSTYVIFMPINQICATLLAIYKAKPQQRVGENIDLTLREKVKIIRFILEWHDSSKETFFEDSRINVFLNDLHHLIRIDVKVYPQLKEEIKLLESIMESDSEPKETRKSKLPWKQRNSIDKPKMIRPSDEVICKVYCADHTYTTMKMRVDTPASRIIRLAADKLGLRCDQPDDLKLCEVKSTGERLLYKESDLSISYGLSLNGRLFLAPGDHLDALVPLPEQEGPQRGTWQKLEMFGSKELAYAITIHDYELFIAINQHELLYQVFGRYKYGKLTANLDIFMRRFNEIQYWIVTEICLTPSPGKRVQLLRKFIKLASYCKEYRNLNSFFAIVMGLSNIAVSRLSLTWERLPSKIKRMFSEFETLMDPSRNHRVYRSTLTKLTPPTILFMPLLLKDLTFIHEGNKTYLIEGLVNFEKMRMLSHTTRTLKICRSQTLQLQVPQGAKNLSEIQEYIREMNVIDNQRILNQLSNKLEPRQT
;
A
#
# COMPACT_ATOMS: atom_id res chain seq x y z
N MET A 1 0.20 2.85 10.84
CA MET A 1 1.27 3.82 11.18
C MET A 1 2.68 3.24 11.22
N LYS A 2 2.99 2.13 11.92
CA LYS A 2 4.39 1.63 12.12
C LYS A 2 5.26 1.41 10.85
N ILE A 3 4.69 1.31 9.65
CA ILE A 3 5.42 1.10 8.38
C ILE A 3 5.93 2.43 7.75
N LEU A 4 5.49 3.60 8.26
CA LEU A 4 5.79 4.91 7.65
C LEU A 4 7.08 5.59 8.19
N THR A 5 7.84 4.93 9.06
CA THR A 5 8.95 5.54 9.84
C THR A 5 10.30 5.67 9.11
N GLY A 6 10.33 5.46 7.79
CA GLY A 6 11.45 5.87 6.93
C GLY A 6 12.83 5.29 7.28
N ALA A 7 12.90 4.10 7.90
CA ALA A 7 14.16 3.39 8.08
C ALA A 7 14.74 2.94 6.72
N PRO A 8 16.07 2.82 6.57
CA PRO A 8 16.68 2.31 5.34
C PRO A 8 16.24 0.86 5.08
N LEU A 9 15.71 0.60 3.88
CA LEU A 9 15.05 -0.66 3.48
C LEU A 9 16.02 -1.67 2.84
N ALA A 10 17.25 -1.76 3.33
CA ALA A 10 18.36 -2.36 2.58
C ALA A 10 18.79 -3.76 3.02
N ASP A 11 17.97 -4.52 3.77
CA ASP A 11 18.04 -5.99 3.76
C ASP A 11 16.78 -6.68 4.31
N LYS A 12 16.54 -7.93 3.92
CA LYS A 12 15.41 -8.75 4.41
C LYS A 12 15.55 -9.25 5.86
N SER A 13 16.54 -8.71 6.59
CA SER A 13 16.72 -8.87 8.04
C SER A 13 16.48 -7.57 8.84
N GLN A 14 16.14 -6.45 8.19
CA GLN A 14 16.07 -5.11 8.81
C GLN A 14 14.64 -4.67 9.20
N THR A 15 13.89 -5.53 9.90
CA THR A 15 12.52 -5.23 10.35
C THR A 15 12.38 -5.11 11.87
N SER A 16 13.26 -4.33 12.52
CA SER A 16 13.43 -4.36 13.99
C SER A 16 13.52 -2.98 14.69
N ILE A 17 12.59 -2.05 14.39
CA ILE A 17 12.32 -0.82 15.20
C ILE A 17 10.84 -0.41 15.16
N ILE A 18 10.11 -0.07 16.24
CA ILE A 18 10.07 -0.57 17.62
C ILE A 18 8.57 -0.75 17.98
N SER A 19 8.15 -1.98 18.23
CA SER A 19 7.74 -2.43 19.57
C SER A 19 8.61 -3.66 19.88
N LEU A 20 8.40 -4.42 20.97
CA LEU A 20 8.66 -5.85 20.80
C LEU A 20 7.80 -6.29 19.62
N ASP A 21 8.35 -7.05 18.67
CA ASP A 21 7.43 -7.65 17.72
C ASP A 21 6.64 -8.70 18.48
N TRP A 22 5.33 -8.70 18.29
CA TRP A 22 4.40 -9.56 19.02
C TRP A 22 4.64 -11.05 18.66
N THR A 23 5.33 -11.28 17.55
CA THR A 23 5.98 -12.52 17.13
C THR A 23 7.10 -12.94 18.09
N GLU A 24 8.06 -12.07 18.43
CA GLU A 24 9.11 -12.33 19.45
C GLU A 24 8.48 -12.66 20.82
N CYS A 25 7.35 -12.03 21.17
CA CYS A 25 6.59 -12.39 22.37
C CYS A 25 5.95 -13.78 22.29
N LEU A 26 5.58 -14.25 21.10
CA LEU A 26 5.03 -15.59 20.84
C LEU A 26 6.12 -16.67 20.67
N ASP A 27 7.34 -16.29 20.26
CA ASP A 27 8.51 -17.18 20.20
C ASP A 27 8.94 -17.62 21.62
N LYS A 28 8.70 -16.77 22.63
CA LYS A 28 8.77 -17.19 24.04
C LYS A 28 7.77 -18.31 24.30
N ARG A 29 8.22 -19.37 24.97
CA ARG A 29 7.35 -20.45 25.47
C ARG A 29 6.26 -19.86 26.38
N PRO A 30 5.03 -20.42 26.42
CA PRO A 30 3.95 -19.94 27.28
C PRO A 30 4.33 -19.68 28.76
N THR A 31 5.22 -20.49 29.32
CA THR A 31 5.74 -20.36 30.70
C THR A 31 6.64 -19.14 30.91
N ASP A 32 7.25 -18.64 29.84
CA ASP A 32 8.32 -17.64 29.87
C ASP A 32 7.79 -16.24 29.46
N ARG A 33 6.47 -16.10 29.25
CA ARG A 33 5.80 -14.86 28.89
C ARG A 33 5.46 -14.02 30.12
N THR A 34 5.80 -12.73 30.06
CA THR A 34 5.48 -11.72 31.07
C THR A 34 4.11 -11.09 30.83
N SER A 35 3.59 -10.31 31.79
CA SER A 35 2.36 -9.53 31.60
C SER A 35 2.48 -8.56 30.41
N ASP A 36 3.63 -7.88 30.28
CA ASP A 36 3.90 -6.97 29.17
C ASP A 36 3.88 -7.71 27.82
N ASP A 37 4.42 -8.92 27.76
CA ASP A 37 4.37 -9.76 26.54
C ASP A 37 2.92 -10.07 26.15
N LEU A 38 2.09 -10.46 27.12
CA LEU A 38 0.68 -10.77 26.89
C LEU A 38 -0.11 -9.54 26.44
N ASP A 39 0.14 -8.37 27.02
CA ASP A 39 -0.48 -7.10 26.59
C ASP A 39 -0.05 -6.71 25.17
N ILE A 40 1.22 -6.93 24.80
CA ILE A 40 1.73 -6.68 23.45
C ILE A 40 1.07 -7.63 22.44
N ILE A 41 0.99 -8.93 22.74
CA ILE A 41 0.31 -9.92 21.87
C ILE A 41 -1.18 -9.59 21.77
N PHE A 42 -1.86 -9.32 22.90
CA PHE A 42 -3.27 -8.97 22.94
C PHE A 42 -3.58 -7.71 22.15
N SER A 43 -2.72 -6.68 22.22
CA SER A 43 -2.84 -5.44 21.43
C SER A 43 -2.83 -5.68 19.92
N ARG A 44 -2.41 -6.86 19.46
CA ARG A 44 -2.45 -7.29 18.06
C ARG A 44 -3.57 -8.27 17.76
N LEU A 45 -3.68 -9.34 18.54
CA LEU A 45 -4.67 -10.40 18.29
C LEU A 45 -6.11 -9.89 18.40
N LYS A 46 -6.39 -8.90 19.26
CA LYS A 46 -7.73 -8.29 19.37
C LYS A 46 -8.27 -7.69 18.06
N ASP A 47 -7.37 -7.25 17.16
CA ASP A 47 -7.70 -6.59 15.90
C ASP A 47 -7.60 -7.56 14.70
N VAL A 48 -7.34 -8.85 14.94
CA VAL A 48 -7.31 -9.90 13.90
C VAL A 48 -8.74 -10.36 13.61
N LYS A 49 -9.14 -10.34 12.33
CA LYS A 49 -10.49 -10.70 11.86
C LYS A 49 -10.99 -12.06 12.38
N ALA A 50 -10.11 -13.06 12.48
CA ALA A 50 -10.41 -14.37 13.05
C ALA A 50 -10.95 -14.32 14.49
N PHE A 51 -10.60 -13.26 15.24
CA PHE A 51 -10.92 -13.08 16.65
C PHE A 51 -11.89 -11.93 16.91
N GLU A 52 -12.43 -11.26 15.88
CA GLU A 52 -13.40 -10.15 16.03
C GLU A 52 -14.65 -10.57 16.85
N LYS A 53 -15.03 -11.85 16.75
CA LYS A 53 -16.17 -12.45 17.49
C LYS A 53 -15.78 -13.07 18.82
N PHE A 54 -14.49 -13.06 19.19
CA PHE A 54 -14.00 -13.69 20.42
C PHE A 54 -14.11 -12.68 21.57
N HIS A 55 -14.60 -13.13 22.72
CA HIS A 55 -14.61 -12.30 23.91
C HIS A 55 -13.18 -11.92 24.32
N PRO A 56 -12.87 -10.67 24.74
CA PRO A 56 -11.50 -10.24 25.06
C PRO A 56 -10.74 -11.17 26.02
N LEU A 57 -11.41 -11.72 27.03
CA LEU A 57 -10.82 -12.70 27.97
C LEU A 57 -10.34 -13.99 27.27
N LEU A 58 -11.04 -14.46 26.23
CA LEU A 58 -10.63 -15.62 25.45
C LEU A 58 -9.41 -15.29 24.59
N ILE A 59 -9.34 -14.07 24.02
CA ILE A 59 -8.17 -13.61 23.27
C ILE A 59 -6.95 -13.49 24.21
N GLN A 60 -7.11 -12.96 25.43
CA GLN A 60 -6.04 -12.93 26.45
C GLN A 60 -5.54 -14.35 26.79
N GLN A 61 -6.43 -15.33 26.92
CA GLN A 61 -6.03 -16.72 27.14
C GLN A 61 -5.33 -17.33 25.90
N LEU A 62 -5.78 -16.99 24.68
CA LEU A 62 -5.05 -17.36 23.45
C LEU A 62 -3.64 -16.76 23.40
N CYS A 63 -3.45 -15.52 23.85
CA CYS A 63 -2.12 -14.89 23.95
C CYS A 63 -1.16 -15.70 24.84
N TYR A 64 -1.69 -16.45 25.81
CA TYR A 64 -0.91 -17.33 26.66
C TYR A 64 -0.56 -18.67 25.99
N TYR A 65 -1.54 -19.36 25.40
CA TYR A 65 -1.37 -20.73 24.90
C TYR A 65 -0.90 -20.86 23.43
N SER A 66 -0.92 -19.78 22.66
CA SER A 66 -0.60 -19.84 21.23
C SER A 66 0.90 -19.80 20.91
N TYR A 67 1.26 -20.37 19.78
CA TYR A 67 2.59 -20.30 19.15
C TYR A 67 2.47 -19.58 17.80
N PHE A 68 3.54 -18.91 17.38
CA PHE A 68 3.65 -18.32 16.05
C PHE A 68 4.36 -19.29 15.10
N GLU A 69 3.87 -19.38 13.86
CA GLU A 69 4.44 -20.21 12.79
C GLU A 69 4.52 -19.36 11.51
N ASN A 70 5.68 -19.32 10.86
CA ASN A 70 5.88 -18.66 9.57
C ASN A 70 6.33 -19.70 8.54
N LEU A 71 5.42 -20.07 7.64
CA LEU A 71 5.59 -21.19 6.72
C LEU A 71 5.75 -20.70 5.27
N GLU A 72 6.71 -21.28 4.55
CA GLU A 72 6.85 -21.04 3.11
C GLU A 72 5.70 -21.66 2.30
N LYS A 73 5.63 -21.33 1.00
CA LYS A 73 4.65 -21.90 0.06
C LYS A 73 4.94 -23.38 -0.23
N GLY A 74 3.90 -24.22 -0.21
CA GLY A 74 3.95 -25.65 -0.52
C GLY A 74 4.09 -26.57 0.70
N VAL A 75 4.14 -26.02 1.91
CA VAL A 75 4.19 -26.77 3.17
C VAL A 75 2.83 -27.41 3.46
N THR A 76 2.81 -28.73 3.67
CA THR A 76 1.60 -29.47 4.08
C THR A 76 1.48 -29.45 5.61
N LEU A 77 0.41 -28.87 6.16
CA LEU A 77 0.20 -28.80 7.61
C LEU A 77 -0.29 -30.12 8.19
N PHE A 78 -1.17 -30.81 7.48
CA PHE A 78 -1.65 -32.16 7.76
C PHE A 78 -2.34 -32.74 6.53
N ARG A 79 -2.45 -34.07 6.47
CA ARG A 79 -3.12 -34.82 5.40
C ARG A 79 -4.48 -35.34 5.85
N THR A 80 -5.33 -35.61 4.86
CA THR A 80 -6.61 -36.29 5.07
C THR A 80 -6.37 -37.65 5.76
N GLY A 81 -7.07 -37.91 6.86
CA GLY A 81 -6.93 -39.14 7.66
C GLY A 81 -5.96 -39.05 8.85
N ASP A 82 -5.10 -38.02 8.91
CA ASP A 82 -4.19 -37.84 10.05
C ASP A 82 -4.96 -37.59 11.35
N LEU A 83 -4.41 -38.00 12.50
CA LEU A 83 -4.90 -37.54 13.81
C LEU A 83 -4.35 -36.13 14.06
N GLY A 84 -5.25 -35.15 14.19
CA GLY A 84 -4.85 -33.76 14.36
C GLY A 84 -4.32 -33.45 15.77
N ALA A 85 -3.17 -32.80 15.86
CA ALA A 85 -2.57 -32.37 17.14
C ALA A 85 -2.75 -30.87 17.46
N ASN A 86 -3.09 -30.04 16.48
CA ASN A 86 -3.09 -28.57 16.58
C ASN A 86 -4.33 -27.94 15.93
N TRP A 87 -4.76 -26.80 16.44
CA TRP A 87 -5.69 -25.87 15.79
C TRP A 87 -4.91 -24.66 15.28
N PHE A 88 -5.38 -24.06 14.19
CA PHE A 88 -4.69 -22.98 13.50
C PHE A 88 -5.63 -21.80 13.22
N ALA A 89 -5.11 -20.58 13.29
CA ALA A 89 -5.74 -19.37 12.76
C ALA A 89 -4.76 -18.63 11.84
N ILE A 90 -5.26 -18.15 10.69
CA ILE A 90 -4.43 -17.52 9.66
C ILE A 90 -4.29 -16.03 9.95
N LEU A 91 -3.07 -15.58 10.20
CA LEU A 91 -2.75 -14.17 10.48
C LEU A 91 -2.36 -13.41 9.21
N SER A 92 -1.70 -14.08 8.26
CA SER A 92 -1.39 -13.57 6.91
C SER A 92 -1.15 -14.73 5.94
N GLY A 93 -1.36 -14.49 4.65
CA GLY A 93 -1.22 -15.52 3.60
C GLY A 93 -2.46 -16.38 3.38
N THR A 94 -2.30 -17.43 2.58
CA THR A 94 -3.39 -18.32 2.14
C THR A 94 -3.00 -19.80 2.21
N VAL A 95 -3.97 -20.67 2.53
CA VAL A 95 -3.80 -22.14 2.50
C VAL A 95 -4.89 -22.79 1.66
N ASP A 96 -4.51 -23.80 0.89
CA ASP A 96 -5.39 -24.61 0.05
C ASP A 96 -5.89 -25.84 0.82
N VAL A 97 -7.21 -26.06 0.82
CA VAL A 97 -7.87 -27.21 1.42
C VAL A 97 -8.23 -28.21 0.33
N CYS A 98 -7.61 -29.38 0.39
CA CYS A 98 -7.64 -30.38 -0.68
C CYS A 98 -8.07 -31.75 -0.17
N VAL A 99 -8.77 -32.52 -0.99
CA VAL A 99 -9.17 -33.91 -0.68
C VAL A 99 -8.61 -34.86 -1.75
N PRO A 100 -8.26 -36.13 -1.44
CA PRO A 100 -7.84 -37.10 -2.45
C PRO A 100 -8.88 -37.23 -3.57
N ALA A 101 -8.42 -37.19 -4.83
CA ALA A 101 -9.31 -37.33 -5.97
C ALA A 101 -9.88 -38.76 -6.06
N GLU A 102 -11.15 -38.90 -6.49
CA GLU A 102 -11.86 -40.20 -6.56
C GLU A 102 -11.17 -41.24 -7.46
N ASN A 103 -10.36 -40.77 -8.41
CA ASN A 103 -9.56 -41.59 -9.34
C ASN A 103 -8.21 -42.05 -8.75
N GLY A 104 -7.91 -41.75 -7.48
CA GLY A 104 -6.69 -42.17 -6.78
C GLY A 104 -5.40 -41.49 -7.24
N LYS A 105 -5.46 -40.50 -8.14
CA LYS A 105 -4.29 -39.77 -8.65
C LYS A 105 -4.40 -38.27 -8.37
N GLY A 106 -3.74 -37.85 -7.28
CA GLY A 106 -3.59 -36.44 -6.91
C GLY A 106 -4.64 -35.93 -5.92
N HIS A 107 -4.70 -34.61 -5.79
CA HIS A 107 -5.53 -33.90 -4.84
C HIS A 107 -6.47 -32.92 -5.55
N THR A 108 -7.73 -32.91 -5.13
CA THR A 108 -8.77 -31.99 -5.60
C THR A 108 -8.86 -30.82 -4.63
N LEU A 109 -8.57 -29.60 -5.12
CA LEU A 109 -8.78 -28.36 -4.37
C LEU A 109 -10.28 -28.12 -4.15
N ILE A 110 -10.70 -27.91 -2.90
CA ILE A 110 -12.09 -27.56 -2.57
C ILE A 110 -12.22 -26.04 -2.48
N CYS A 111 -11.37 -25.43 -1.67
CA CYS A 111 -11.36 -24.01 -1.34
C CYS A 111 -9.98 -23.57 -0.87
N THR A 112 -9.76 -22.26 -0.87
CA THR A 112 -8.60 -21.62 -0.27
C THR A 112 -9.08 -20.79 0.93
N LEU A 113 -8.36 -20.86 2.05
CA LEU A 113 -8.62 -20.10 3.27
C LEU A 113 -7.62 -18.95 3.36
N GLU A 114 -8.09 -17.71 3.52
CA GLU A 114 -7.25 -16.53 3.70
C GLU A 114 -7.05 -16.11 5.17
N ALA A 115 -6.17 -15.12 5.37
CA ALA A 115 -5.95 -14.43 6.63
C ALA A 115 -7.26 -13.90 7.26
N GLY A 116 -7.58 -14.43 8.45
CA GLY A 116 -8.88 -14.25 9.12
C GLY A 116 -9.66 -15.55 9.30
N ALA A 117 -9.35 -16.61 8.54
CA ALA A 117 -9.92 -17.94 8.76
C ALA A 117 -9.23 -18.69 9.92
N ALA A 118 -9.94 -19.65 10.52
CA ALA A 118 -9.40 -20.60 11.49
C ALA A 118 -9.91 -22.02 11.19
N PHE A 119 -9.08 -23.03 11.48
CA PHE A 119 -9.35 -24.42 11.09
C PHE A 119 -8.63 -25.45 11.97
N GLY A 120 -9.13 -26.68 11.94
CA GLY A 120 -8.52 -27.81 12.64
C GLY A 120 -9.19 -28.15 13.98
N GLU A 121 -10.38 -27.63 14.23
CA GLU A 121 -11.24 -27.85 15.39
C GLU A 121 -11.66 -29.31 15.61
N SER A 122 -11.45 -30.19 14.61
CA SER A 122 -11.66 -31.65 14.73
C SER A 122 -10.93 -32.29 15.92
N ILE A 123 -9.83 -31.66 16.38
CA ILE A 123 -9.06 -32.09 17.56
C ILE A 123 -9.85 -32.04 18.86
N LEU A 124 -10.95 -31.28 18.95
CA LEU A 124 -11.78 -31.24 20.17
C LEU A 124 -12.47 -32.58 20.44
N TYR A 125 -12.70 -33.37 19.38
CA TYR A 125 -13.42 -34.65 19.42
C TYR A 125 -12.52 -35.85 19.03
N ASP A 126 -11.20 -35.63 18.98
CA ASP A 126 -10.20 -36.62 18.56
C ASP A 126 -10.47 -37.24 17.18
N ALA A 127 -11.16 -36.48 16.31
CA ALA A 127 -11.55 -36.93 14.98
C ALA A 127 -10.42 -36.75 13.94
N PRO A 128 -10.22 -37.72 13.03
CA PRO A 128 -9.23 -37.63 11.96
C PRO A 128 -9.52 -36.47 11.01
N ARG A 129 -8.49 -35.99 10.31
CA ARG A 129 -8.60 -34.84 9.41
C ARG A 129 -9.45 -35.13 8.17
N ASN A 130 -10.48 -34.32 7.95
CA ASN A 130 -11.41 -34.45 6.81
C ASN A 130 -10.78 -34.12 5.45
N ALA A 131 -9.72 -33.30 5.45
CA ALA A 131 -9.00 -32.81 4.28
C ALA A 131 -7.49 -32.65 4.57
N THR A 132 -6.70 -32.53 3.50
CA THR A 132 -5.29 -32.16 3.47
C THR A 132 -5.18 -30.64 3.33
N VAL A 133 -4.32 -29.97 4.09
CA VAL A 133 -4.14 -28.51 4.02
C VAL A 133 -2.70 -28.15 3.68
N ILE A 134 -2.51 -27.31 2.66
CA ILE A 134 -1.19 -26.96 2.08
C ILE A 134 -1.08 -25.44 1.93
N THR A 135 0.06 -24.83 2.25
CA THR A 135 0.25 -23.38 2.07
C THR A 135 0.32 -22.99 0.58
N SER A 136 -0.53 -22.06 0.15
CA SER A 136 -0.57 -21.57 -1.24
C SER A 136 0.18 -20.25 -1.44
N SER A 137 0.51 -19.55 -0.36
CA SER A 137 1.49 -18.45 -0.30
C SER A 137 2.54 -18.72 0.79
N VAL A 138 3.38 -17.74 1.12
CA VAL A 138 3.99 -17.67 2.46
C VAL A 138 2.88 -17.33 3.46
N VAL A 139 2.83 -18.01 4.61
CA VAL A 139 1.70 -17.94 5.55
C VAL A 139 2.20 -17.75 6.97
N MET A 140 1.63 -16.77 7.68
CA MET A 140 1.82 -16.58 9.11
C MET A 140 0.59 -17.13 9.84
N LEU A 141 0.80 -18.05 10.77
CA LEU A 141 -0.25 -18.75 11.50
C LEU A 141 -0.09 -18.57 13.01
N LEU A 142 -1.22 -18.58 13.70
CA LEU A 142 -1.30 -18.82 15.13
C LEU A 142 -1.64 -20.31 15.35
N ARG A 143 -0.80 -21.05 16.06
CA ARG A 143 -0.99 -22.47 16.38
C ARG A 143 -1.36 -22.63 17.86
N VAL A 144 -2.36 -23.46 18.17
CA VAL A 144 -2.69 -23.87 19.55
C VAL A 144 -2.71 -25.39 19.62
N GLU A 145 -2.03 -25.96 20.61
CA GLU A 145 -1.97 -27.41 20.79
C GLU A 145 -3.31 -27.96 21.32
N GLN A 146 -3.66 -29.19 20.95
CA GLN A 146 -4.93 -29.83 21.30
C GLN A 146 -5.25 -29.77 22.80
N LYS A 147 -4.25 -30.02 23.66
CA LYS A 147 -4.43 -30.01 25.12
C LYS A 147 -4.94 -28.65 25.62
N ASP A 148 -4.36 -27.57 25.11
CA ASP A 148 -4.64 -26.20 25.52
C ASP A 148 -5.92 -25.70 24.85
N PHE A 149 -6.18 -26.11 23.61
CA PHE A 149 -7.42 -25.81 22.90
C PHE A 149 -8.64 -26.47 23.55
N LYS A 150 -8.51 -27.70 24.08
CA LYS A 150 -9.56 -28.36 24.89
C LYS A 150 -9.84 -27.57 26.18
N ILE A 151 -8.81 -27.11 26.90
CA ILE A 151 -8.96 -26.26 28.10
C ILE A 151 -9.66 -24.93 27.78
N LEU A 152 -9.25 -24.26 26.69
CA LEU A 152 -9.87 -23.02 26.22
C LEU A 152 -11.36 -23.22 25.91
N TRP A 153 -11.70 -24.28 25.18
CA TRP A 153 -13.08 -24.63 24.82
C TRP A 153 -13.94 -24.92 26.05
N GLU A 154 -13.46 -25.71 27.00
CA GLU A 154 -14.22 -26.05 28.21
C GLU A 154 -14.53 -24.83 29.07
N ARG A 155 -13.54 -23.93 29.25
CA ARG A 155 -13.70 -22.71 30.05
C ARG A 155 -14.53 -21.62 29.35
N ASN A 156 -14.54 -21.58 28.02
CA ASN A 156 -15.14 -20.48 27.24
C ASN A 156 -16.23 -20.94 26.27
N LYS A 157 -16.86 -22.11 26.53
CA LYS A 157 -17.89 -22.73 25.67
C LYS A 157 -18.95 -21.76 25.15
N GLN A 158 -19.40 -20.82 26.00
CA GLN A 158 -20.36 -19.77 25.66
C GLN A 158 -19.84 -18.74 24.64
N TYR A 159 -18.56 -18.38 24.71
CA TYR A 159 -17.94 -17.40 23.81
C TYR A 159 -17.46 -18.03 22.50
N MET A 160 -17.11 -19.31 22.51
CA MET A 160 -16.68 -20.06 21.32
C MET A 160 -17.85 -20.69 20.54
N HIS A 161 -19.09 -20.59 21.07
CA HIS A 161 -20.25 -21.27 20.48
C HIS A 161 -20.54 -20.80 19.04
N GLY A 162 -20.41 -19.49 18.76
CA GLY A 162 -20.58 -18.94 17.41
C GLY A 162 -19.44 -19.22 16.42
N VAL A 163 -18.29 -19.69 16.92
CA VAL A 163 -17.04 -19.85 16.16
C VAL A 163 -16.80 -21.31 15.77
N ILE A 164 -17.09 -22.24 16.67
CA ILE A 164 -16.79 -23.68 16.51
C ILE A 164 -18.05 -24.52 16.30
N THR A 165 -19.23 -24.04 16.70
CA THR A 165 -20.42 -24.92 16.71
C THR A 165 -21.11 -24.98 15.36
N SER A 166 -20.80 -26.05 14.65
CA SER A 166 -21.83 -26.86 13.99
C SER A 166 -21.62 -28.38 14.19
N LEU A 167 -20.64 -28.77 15.03
CA LEU A 167 -20.26 -30.17 15.27
C LEU A 167 -21.00 -30.88 16.43
N SER A 168 -21.93 -30.23 17.14
CA SER A 168 -22.59 -30.79 18.34
C SER A 168 -24.10 -31.02 18.24
N ARG A 169 -24.73 -30.78 17.08
CA ARG A 169 -26.19 -31.00 16.87
C ARG A 169 -26.57 -32.07 15.84
N LEU A 170 -25.60 -32.70 15.17
CA LEU A 170 -25.84 -33.78 14.19
C LEU A 170 -25.21 -35.13 14.56
N THR A 171 -24.42 -35.21 15.63
CA THR A 171 -23.84 -36.46 16.13
C THR A 171 -24.80 -37.26 17.01
N ASN A 172 -25.75 -36.62 17.68
CA ASN A 172 -26.79 -37.29 18.48
C ASN A 172 -27.95 -37.89 17.67
N THR A 173 -27.92 -37.81 16.34
CA THR A 173 -28.91 -38.42 15.43
C THR A 173 -28.30 -39.53 14.55
N LEU A 174 -27.03 -39.90 14.75
CA LEU A 174 -26.31 -40.89 13.93
C LEU A 174 -25.56 -41.90 14.80
N ASP A 175 -26.28 -42.62 15.68
CA ASP A 175 -25.78 -43.87 16.27
C ASP A 175 -25.90 -45.00 15.21
N PRO A 176 -24.80 -45.58 14.69
CA PRO A 176 -24.84 -46.45 13.50
C PRO A 176 -25.53 -47.80 13.67
N LYS A 177 -26.16 -48.10 14.82
CA LYS A 177 -26.65 -49.44 15.19
C LYS A 177 -28.16 -49.59 15.38
N ARG A 178 -28.99 -48.57 15.07
CA ARG A 178 -30.46 -48.72 15.09
C ARG A 178 -31.15 -48.33 13.78
N ARG A 179 -31.53 -49.39 13.05
CA ARG A 179 -32.55 -49.45 11.97
C ARG A 179 -32.25 -48.74 10.65
N ALA A 180 -31.64 -49.50 9.75
CA ALA A 180 -31.95 -49.41 8.32
C ALA A 180 -33.38 -49.95 8.07
N SER A 181 -34.40 -49.09 8.22
CA SER A 181 -35.78 -49.35 7.76
C SER A 181 -36.66 -48.10 7.64
N GLU A 182 -36.29 -46.97 8.25
CA GLU A 182 -37.10 -45.74 8.28
C GLU A 182 -36.25 -44.51 7.94
N PHE A 183 -35.82 -44.41 6.68
CA PHE A 183 -35.28 -43.17 6.13
C PHE A 183 -36.10 -42.81 4.89
N ASP A 184 -37.20 -42.08 5.10
CA ASP A 184 -38.05 -41.60 4.02
C ASP A 184 -37.44 -40.30 3.44
N PRO A 185 -37.07 -40.27 2.14
CA PRO A 185 -36.57 -39.05 1.48
C PRO A 185 -37.57 -37.88 1.48
N SER A 186 -38.84 -38.11 1.84
CA SER A 186 -39.88 -37.08 1.93
C SER A 186 -39.72 -36.09 3.09
N LEU A 187 -38.90 -36.41 4.11
CA LEU A 187 -38.76 -35.60 5.34
C LEU A 187 -37.66 -34.52 5.30
N LEU A 188 -36.87 -34.45 4.22
CA LEU A 188 -36.18 -33.20 3.89
C LEU A 188 -37.23 -32.17 3.47
N PRO A 189 -37.17 -30.90 3.93
CA PRO A 189 -38.05 -29.87 3.41
C PRO A 189 -37.89 -29.76 1.90
N GLN A 190 -38.90 -30.20 1.13
CA GLN A 190 -38.98 -29.93 -0.29
C GLN A 190 -39.32 -28.46 -0.51
N VAL A 191 -38.35 -27.59 -0.20
CA VAL A 191 -38.31 -26.24 -0.74
C VAL A 191 -37.97 -26.43 -2.21
N GLY A 192 -39.01 -26.45 -3.05
CA GLY A 192 -38.83 -26.49 -4.50
C GLY A 192 -37.89 -25.36 -4.93
N SER A 193 -37.06 -25.61 -5.94
CA SER A 193 -36.13 -24.60 -6.44
C SER A 193 -36.87 -23.30 -6.68
N SER A 194 -36.49 -22.26 -5.93
CA SER A 194 -37.06 -20.93 -6.08
C SER A 194 -36.67 -20.42 -7.46
N LYS A 195 -37.56 -20.65 -8.43
CA LYS A 195 -37.45 -20.00 -9.75
C LYS A 195 -37.38 -18.51 -9.48
N PHE A 196 -36.20 -17.92 -9.72
CA PHE A 196 -35.95 -16.49 -9.58
C PHE A 196 -37.07 -15.70 -10.26
N THR A 197 -38.00 -15.19 -9.46
CA THR A 197 -39.06 -14.28 -9.91
C THR A 197 -38.45 -12.92 -10.20
N LYS A 198 -39.16 -12.09 -10.97
CA LYS A 198 -38.66 -10.75 -11.35
C LYS A 198 -38.47 -9.81 -10.16
N ASP A 199 -39.11 -10.11 -9.03
CA ASP A 199 -39.23 -9.23 -7.86
C ASP A 199 -38.23 -9.59 -6.74
N ASP A 200 -37.03 -10.00 -7.10
CA ASP A 200 -35.94 -10.27 -6.16
C ASP A 200 -35.34 -8.95 -5.61
N PRO A 201 -35.37 -8.68 -4.28
CA PRO A 201 -34.78 -7.48 -3.70
C PRO A 201 -33.26 -7.37 -3.89
N SER A 202 -32.57 -8.46 -4.28
CA SER A 202 -31.17 -8.40 -4.71
C SER A 202 -30.96 -7.50 -5.93
N ARG A 203 -31.98 -7.32 -6.79
CA ARG A 203 -31.88 -6.61 -8.08
C ARG A 203 -32.32 -5.15 -8.04
N ASN A 204 -33.08 -4.73 -7.03
CA ASN A 204 -33.50 -3.34 -6.91
C ASN A 204 -32.58 -2.56 -5.94
N PRO A 205 -31.66 -1.70 -6.42
CA PRO A 205 -30.79 -0.90 -5.56
C PRO A 205 -31.51 0.16 -4.71
N ALA A 206 -32.83 0.33 -4.89
CA ALA A 206 -33.67 1.19 -4.05
C ALA A 206 -34.19 0.51 -2.78
N LEU A 207 -34.14 -0.82 -2.71
CA LEU A 207 -34.57 -1.59 -1.54
C LEU A 207 -33.39 -1.89 -0.61
N PRO A 208 -33.59 -1.84 0.73
CA PRO A 208 -32.58 -2.26 1.69
C PRO A 208 -32.06 -3.67 1.42
N ILE A 209 -30.78 -3.89 1.74
CA ILE A 209 -30.12 -5.20 1.69
C ILE A 209 -30.36 -5.95 2.99
N THR A 210 -30.38 -5.23 4.12
CA THR A 210 -30.57 -5.80 5.46
C THR A 210 -31.95 -5.47 6.02
N VAL A 211 -32.52 -6.40 6.78
CA VAL A 211 -33.81 -6.21 7.46
C VAL A 211 -33.72 -5.19 8.61
N THR A 212 -32.55 -5.07 9.24
CA THR A 212 -32.26 -4.12 10.31
C THR A 212 -30.91 -3.43 10.08
N ALA A 213 -30.85 -2.13 10.38
CA ALA A 213 -29.61 -1.37 10.35
C ALA A 213 -28.64 -1.86 11.43
N SER A 214 -27.34 -1.95 11.12
CA SER A 214 -26.32 -2.24 12.12
C SER A 214 -26.18 -1.11 13.15
N VAL A 215 -25.74 -1.43 14.37
CA VAL A 215 -25.57 -0.45 15.47
C VAL A 215 -24.69 0.74 15.04
N ARG A 216 -23.64 0.49 14.25
CA ARG A 216 -22.75 1.53 13.71
C ARG A 216 -23.50 2.49 12.77
N ILE A 217 -24.34 1.97 11.88
CA ILE A 217 -25.13 2.77 10.94
C ILE A 217 -26.28 3.50 11.63
N GLN A 218 -26.95 2.88 12.62
CA GLN A 218 -27.95 3.55 13.46
C GLN A 218 -27.34 4.74 14.21
N HIS A 219 -26.17 4.57 14.81
CA HIS A 219 -25.43 5.63 15.48
C HIS A 219 -25.04 6.76 14.51
N ALA A 220 -24.50 6.41 13.32
CA ALA A 220 -24.18 7.39 12.28
C ALA A 220 -25.40 8.20 11.83
N ALA A 221 -26.55 7.54 11.63
CA ALA A 221 -27.81 8.19 11.28
C ALA A 221 -28.32 9.12 12.38
N TYR A 222 -28.21 8.71 13.66
CA TYR A 222 -28.58 9.53 14.82
C TYR A 222 -27.75 10.82 14.88
N VAL A 223 -26.42 10.71 14.86
CA VAL A 223 -25.50 11.87 14.90
C VAL A 223 -25.77 12.82 13.73
N LEU A 224 -25.88 12.30 12.50
CA LEU A 224 -26.20 13.12 11.32
C LEU A 224 -27.56 13.83 11.45
N ARG A 225 -28.61 13.11 11.88
CA ARG A 225 -29.96 13.69 12.06
C ARG A 225 -29.93 14.81 13.11
N THR A 226 -29.28 14.58 14.26
CA THR A 226 -29.13 15.57 15.33
C THR A 226 -28.37 16.81 14.85
N CYS A 227 -27.24 16.64 14.17
CA CYS A 227 -26.49 17.76 13.60
C CYS A 227 -27.26 18.52 12.50
N ILE A 228 -28.07 17.84 11.67
CA ILE A 228 -28.93 18.50 10.67
C ILE A 228 -30.03 19.31 11.37
N LEU A 229 -30.71 18.75 12.38
CA LEU A 229 -31.76 19.46 13.13
C LEU A 229 -31.23 20.71 13.85
N SER A 230 -30.00 20.68 14.36
CA SER A 230 -29.36 21.81 15.03
C SER A 230 -28.83 22.86 14.03
N LYS A 231 -28.03 22.44 13.04
CA LYS A 231 -27.31 23.36 12.13
C LYS A 231 -28.09 23.77 10.87
N ALA A 232 -29.07 22.98 10.44
CA ALA A 232 -29.80 23.18 9.19
C ALA A 232 -31.27 22.68 9.26
N PRO A 233 -32.08 23.10 10.27
CA PRO A 233 -33.43 22.58 10.50
C PRO A 233 -34.36 22.70 9.29
N GLN A 234 -34.14 23.67 8.39
CA GLN A 234 -34.90 23.85 7.15
C GLN A 234 -34.83 22.67 6.15
N MET A 235 -33.86 21.77 6.31
CA MET A 235 -33.70 20.59 5.44
C MET A 235 -34.75 19.51 5.70
N ILE A 236 -35.12 19.28 6.97
CA ILE A 236 -36.09 18.26 7.38
C ILE A 236 -37.45 18.95 7.52
N ARG A 237 -38.31 18.79 6.51
CA ARG A 237 -39.63 19.44 6.50
C ARG A 237 -40.66 18.70 5.66
N ASP A 238 -41.92 19.08 5.82
CA ASP A 238 -43.01 18.58 4.97
C ASP A 238 -42.88 19.20 3.57
N ARG A 239 -42.97 18.36 2.54
CA ARG A 239 -42.89 18.76 1.11
C ARG A 239 -44.08 18.19 0.35
N LYS A 240 -44.67 18.97 -0.56
CA LYS A 240 -45.83 18.57 -1.38
C LYS A 240 -45.39 18.37 -2.83
N TYR A 241 -45.74 17.22 -3.41
CA TYR A 241 -45.37 16.85 -4.78
C TYR A 241 -46.49 16.00 -5.41
N HIS A 242 -46.88 16.31 -6.65
CA HIS A 242 -48.07 15.75 -7.31
C HIS A 242 -49.28 15.59 -6.36
N LEU A 243 -49.63 16.67 -5.66
CA LEU A 243 -50.69 16.76 -4.64
C LEU A 243 -50.50 15.92 -3.36
N LYS A 244 -49.60 14.92 -3.35
CA LYS A 244 -49.25 14.11 -2.18
C LYS A 244 -48.35 14.90 -1.21
N MET A 245 -48.61 14.77 0.09
CA MET A 245 -47.79 15.37 1.14
C MET A 245 -46.81 14.34 1.70
N HIS A 246 -45.53 14.65 1.64
CA HIS A 246 -44.44 13.84 2.16
C HIS A 246 -43.92 14.51 3.44
N ARG A 247 -44.21 13.90 4.60
CA ARG A 247 -43.83 14.47 5.90
C ARG A 247 -42.37 14.24 6.25
N SER A 248 -41.78 15.22 6.97
CA SER A 248 -40.44 15.18 7.56
C SER A 248 -39.37 14.65 6.61
N CYS A 249 -39.27 15.22 5.41
CA CYS A 249 -38.41 14.70 4.33
C CYS A 249 -37.32 15.68 3.89
N LEU A 250 -36.16 15.10 3.56
CA LEU A 250 -35.00 15.75 3.00
C LEU A 250 -34.98 15.58 1.47
N VAL A 251 -34.20 16.40 0.77
CA VAL A 251 -33.94 16.26 -0.67
C VAL A 251 -32.52 15.75 -0.89
N GLY A 252 -32.35 14.76 -1.77
CA GLY A 252 -31.05 14.12 -2.05
C GLY A 252 -29.92 15.10 -2.37
N SER A 253 -30.17 16.10 -3.22
CA SER A 253 -29.16 17.13 -3.52
C SER A 253 -28.83 18.04 -2.32
N GLU A 254 -29.83 18.43 -1.52
CA GLU A 254 -29.62 19.21 -0.28
C GLU A 254 -28.79 18.41 0.75
N MET A 255 -28.99 17.09 0.83
CA MET A 255 -28.22 16.19 1.70
C MET A 255 -26.76 16.05 1.26
N VAL A 256 -26.51 15.98 -0.06
CA VAL A 256 -25.15 16.00 -0.64
C VAL A 256 -24.48 17.35 -0.36
N ASP A 257 -25.18 18.46 -0.58
CA ASP A 257 -24.66 19.80 -0.33
C ASP A 257 -24.27 19.99 1.14
N TRP A 258 -25.14 19.62 2.07
CA TRP A 258 -24.86 19.74 3.51
C TRP A 258 -23.62 18.95 3.93
N LEU A 259 -23.50 17.70 3.46
CA LEU A 259 -22.37 16.83 3.79
C LEU A 259 -21.05 17.35 3.21
N ILE A 260 -21.07 18.00 2.04
CA ILE A 260 -19.88 18.69 1.48
C ILE A 260 -19.54 19.98 2.24
N HIS A 261 -20.53 20.65 2.85
CA HIS A 261 -20.26 21.84 3.68
C HIS A 261 -19.71 21.50 5.07
N GLN A 262 -20.00 20.31 5.63
CA GLN A 262 -19.45 19.90 6.92
C GLN A 262 -18.00 19.42 6.85
N THR A 263 -17.48 19.02 5.68
CA THR A 263 -16.23 18.25 5.58
C THR A 263 -15.51 18.47 4.24
N PRO A 264 -14.19 18.27 4.17
CA PRO A 264 -13.41 18.38 2.93
C PRO A 264 -13.61 17.18 1.98
N LEU A 265 -14.85 16.74 1.74
CA LEU A 265 -15.18 15.69 0.77
C LEU A 265 -14.59 16.02 -0.61
N HIS A 266 -14.17 14.97 -1.32
CA HIS A 266 -13.42 15.15 -2.55
C HIS A 266 -14.30 15.23 -3.80
N SER A 267 -15.53 14.71 -3.76
CA SER A 267 -16.51 14.78 -4.86
C SER A 267 -17.95 14.62 -4.37
N ARG A 268 -18.93 15.04 -5.18
CA ARG A 268 -20.37 14.77 -4.93
C ARG A 268 -20.69 13.28 -4.97
N SER A 269 -20.00 12.52 -5.82
CA SER A 269 -20.12 11.05 -5.89
C SER A 269 -19.73 10.38 -4.56
N GLN A 270 -18.68 10.86 -3.89
CA GLN A 270 -18.31 10.34 -2.56
C GLN A 270 -19.45 10.53 -1.54
N ALA A 271 -20.10 11.70 -1.53
CA ALA A 271 -21.28 11.94 -0.69
C ALA A 271 -22.46 11.02 -1.03
N VAL A 272 -22.69 10.74 -2.32
CA VAL A 272 -23.71 9.78 -2.79
C VAL A 272 -23.44 8.38 -2.22
N GLY A 273 -22.20 7.90 -2.23
CA GLY A 273 -21.82 6.62 -1.62
C GLY A 273 -22.05 6.59 -0.11
N MET A 274 -21.69 7.66 0.61
CA MET A 274 -21.91 7.79 2.06
C MET A 274 -23.40 7.74 2.42
N TRP A 275 -24.26 8.42 1.66
CA TRP A 275 -25.71 8.37 1.86
C TRP A 275 -26.33 7.03 1.40
N GLN A 276 -25.79 6.41 0.35
CA GLN A 276 -26.22 5.08 -0.09
C GLN A 276 -25.97 4.01 1.00
N ALA A 277 -24.88 4.11 1.77
CA ALA A 277 -24.61 3.20 2.90
C ALA A 277 -25.68 3.29 4.00
N LEU A 278 -26.24 4.48 4.23
CA LEU A 278 -27.36 4.68 5.16
C LEU A 278 -28.70 4.17 4.59
N LEU A 279 -28.87 4.24 3.26
CA LEU A 279 -30.08 3.78 2.57
C LEU A 279 -30.15 2.25 2.49
N GLU A 280 -29.02 1.61 2.15
CA GLU A 280 -28.96 0.17 1.92
C GLU A 280 -29.15 -0.65 3.21
N GLU A 281 -28.84 -0.08 4.38
CA GLU A 281 -29.14 -0.69 5.69
C GLU A 281 -30.45 -0.16 6.33
N ALA A 282 -31.30 0.54 5.59
CA ALA A 282 -32.60 1.07 6.06
C ALA A 282 -32.54 2.09 7.22
N ALA A 283 -31.45 2.85 7.37
CA ALA A 283 -31.39 3.97 8.32
C ALA A 283 -31.92 5.29 7.74
N ILE A 284 -31.83 5.43 6.41
CA ILE A 284 -32.68 6.33 5.63
C ILE A 284 -33.47 5.54 4.59
N ILE A 285 -34.61 6.07 4.16
CA ILE A 285 -35.47 5.47 3.13
C ILE A 285 -35.82 6.48 2.05
N HIS A 286 -35.85 6.04 0.78
CA HIS A 286 -36.46 6.82 -0.30
C HIS A 286 -37.98 6.74 -0.17
N VAL A 287 -38.69 7.88 -0.24
CA VAL A 287 -40.12 7.93 0.18
C VAL A 287 -41.07 7.19 -0.77
N SER A 288 -40.62 6.80 -1.98
CA SER A 288 -41.34 5.86 -2.86
C SER A 288 -40.68 4.48 -3.01
N GLN A 289 -39.49 4.25 -2.45
CA GLN A 289 -38.70 3.02 -2.61
C GLN A 289 -38.36 2.63 -4.07
N GLU A 290 -38.51 3.55 -5.03
CA GLU A 290 -38.19 3.32 -6.46
C GLU A 290 -36.74 3.66 -6.83
N HIS A 291 -36.00 4.38 -5.98
CA HIS A 291 -34.66 4.87 -6.29
C HIS A 291 -33.65 4.61 -5.17
N TYR A 292 -32.48 4.12 -5.59
CA TYR A 292 -31.23 4.24 -4.86
C TYR A 292 -30.88 5.71 -4.58
N PHE A 293 -29.92 5.98 -3.71
CA PHE A 293 -29.56 7.35 -3.36
C PHE A 293 -29.01 8.11 -4.58
N LYS A 294 -29.63 9.24 -4.90
CA LYS A 294 -29.31 10.07 -6.06
C LYS A 294 -29.21 11.52 -5.64
N ASP A 295 -28.14 12.17 -6.10
CA ASP A 295 -27.95 13.62 -6.05
C ASP A 295 -28.91 14.33 -7.02
N LYS A 296 -30.20 14.32 -6.67
CA LYS A 296 -31.32 14.86 -7.44
C LYS A 296 -32.40 15.40 -6.50
N TYR A 297 -33.40 16.06 -7.09
CA TYR A 297 -34.61 16.49 -6.39
C TYR A 297 -35.55 15.30 -6.10
N LEU A 298 -35.12 14.42 -5.19
CA LEU A 298 -35.82 13.22 -4.73
C LEU A 298 -35.89 13.21 -3.21
N PHE A 299 -36.95 12.62 -2.64
CA PHE A 299 -37.23 12.72 -1.21
C PHE A 299 -36.76 11.49 -0.43
N TYR A 300 -36.08 11.76 0.69
CA TYR A 300 -35.59 10.76 1.63
C TYR A 300 -36.05 11.11 3.06
N ARG A 301 -36.09 10.12 3.95
CA ARG A 301 -36.46 10.28 5.36
C ARG A 301 -35.56 9.39 6.24
N PHE A 302 -35.22 9.85 7.45
CA PHE A 302 -34.62 8.98 8.48
C PHE A 302 -35.69 8.06 9.08
N SER A 303 -35.35 6.80 9.33
CA SER A 303 -36.34 5.80 9.78
C SER A 303 -36.97 6.11 11.14
N GLY A 304 -36.31 6.93 11.99
CA GLY A 304 -36.90 7.43 13.23
C GLY A 304 -38.00 8.51 13.07
N ASP A 305 -38.11 9.13 11.89
CA ASP A 305 -39.05 10.24 11.62
C ASP A 305 -40.37 9.79 10.96
N GLU A 306 -40.63 8.49 10.83
CA GLU A 306 -41.87 7.97 10.22
C GLU A 306 -43.14 8.39 10.97
N SER A 307 -43.05 8.56 12.30
CA SER A 307 -44.15 9.06 13.14
C SER A 307 -44.51 10.53 12.86
N GLY A 308 -43.68 11.25 12.10
CA GLY A 308 -43.85 12.67 11.79
C GLY A 308 -43.68 13.62 12.98
N THR A 309 -43.25 13.12 14.14
CA THR A 309 -43.04 13.94 15.35
C THR A 309 -41.56 14.27 15.52
N LEU A 310 -41.15 15.47 15.09
CA LEU A 310 -39.77 15.92 15.23
C LEU A 310 -39.48 16.42 16.66
N THR A 311 -38.84 15.57 17.47
CA THR A 311 -38.19 16.01 18.71
C THR A 311 -36.94 16.84 18.38
N LYS A 312 -36.83 18.03 18.98
CA LYS A 312 -35.60 18.82 18.93
C LYS A 312 -34.56 18.21 19.88
N PRO A 313 -33.29 18.09 19.48
CA PRO A 313 -32.21 17.68 20.38
C PRO A 313 -32.07 18.64 21.57
N ASN A 314 -31.58 18.14 22.69
CA ASN A 314 -31.17 18.98 23.82
C ASN A 314 -29.71 19.44 23.67
N THR A 315 -29.33 20.53 24.36
CA THR A 315 -28.00 21.14 24.21
C THR A 315 -26.84 20.24 24.64
N GLY A 316 -27.08 19.18 25.43
CA GLY A 316 -26.08 18.14 25.70
C GLY A 316 -25.85 17.25 24.47
N GLU A 317 -26.93 16.72 23.91
CA GLU A 317 -26.92 15.90 22.67
C GLU A 317 -26.34 16.65 21.47
N GLU A 318 -26.62 17.95 21.35
CA GLU A 318 -26.06 18.81 20.29
C GLU A 318 -24.52 18.87 20.35
N ASN A 319 -23.97 19.11 21.54
CA ASN A 319 -22.52 19.19 21.74
C ASN A 319 -21.85 17.82 21.55
N GLU A 320 -22.43 16.75 22.13
CA GLU A 320 -21.90 15.39 21.99
C GLU A 320 -21.89 14.93 20.52
N CYS A 321 -22.99 15.14 19.80
CA CYS A 321 -23.07 14.79 18.37
C CYS A 321 -22.12 15.66 17.52
N GLU A 322 -21.91 16.95 17.86
CA GLU A 322 -20.95 17.80 17.15
C GLU A 322 -19.50 17.34 17.34
N GLU A 323 -19.13 16.85 18.53
CA GLU A 323 -17.80 16.25 18.76
C GLU A 323 -17.62 14.95 17.96
N GLN A 324 -18.63 14.07 17.95
CA GLN A 324 -18.61 12.78 17.25
C GLN A 324 -18.78 12.89 15.71
N LEU A 325 -19.21 14.04 15.19
CA LEU A 325 -19.57 14.21 13.77
C LEU A 325 -18.43 13.85 12.80
N ASN A 326 -17.18 14.18 13.14
CA ASN A 326 -16.03 13.90 12.29
C ASN A 326 -15.74 12.39 12.20
N ASP A 327 -15.89 11.66 13.30
CA ASP A 327 -15.63 10.21 13.35
C ASP A 327 -16.71 9.42 12.61
N VAL A 328 -17.97 9.86 12.74
CA VAL A 328 -19.11 9.34 11.95
C VAL A 328 -18.87 9.56 10.45
N ILE A 329 -18.42 10.76 10.07
CA ILE A 329 -18.12 11.11 8.68
C ILE A 329 -16.94 10.30 8.13
N LEU A 330 -15.89 10.11 8.93
CA LEU A 330 -14.75 9.26 8.57
C LEU A 330 -15.22 7.82 8.33
N THR A 331 -16.00 7.26 9.26
CA THR A 331 -16.61 5.92 9.14
C THR A 331 -17.44 5.78 7.86
N LEU A 332 -18.35 6.72 7.60
CA LEU A 332 -19.17 6.74 6.38
C LEU A 332 -18.33 6.85 5.11
N SER A 333 -17.24 7.62 5.14
CA SER A 333 -16.33 7.79 4.00
C SER A 333 -15.53 6.52 3.67
N GLN A 334 -15.33 5.63 4.65
CA GLN A 334 -14.65 4.36 4.49
C GLN A 334 -15.56 3.29 3.87
N ILE A 335 -16.84 3.22 4.29
CA ILE A 335 -17.83 2.24 3.78
C ILE A 335 -18.56 2.70 2.51
N GLY A 336 -18.65 4.02 2.27
CA GLY A 336 -19.45 4.60 1.19
C GLY A 336 -19.11 4.08 -0.22
N PRO A 337 -17.84 3.81 -0.57
CA PRO A 337 -17.54 3.23 -1.88
C PRO A 337 -17.96 1.75 -2.01
N ASP A 338 -18.01 0.97 -0.93
CA ASP A 338 -18.54 -0.41 -0.99
C ASP A 338 -20.06 -0.40 -1.22
N ALA A 339 -20.76 0.57 -0.62
CA ALA A 339 -22.18 0.81 -0.86
C ALA A 339 -22.43 1.24 -2.32
N MET A 340 -21.54 2.08 -2.88
CA MET A 340 -21.56 2.46 -4.28
C MET A 340 -21.29 1.27 -5.21
N LEU A 341 -20.30 0.43 -4.90
CA LEU A 341 -20.00 -0.80 -5.63
C LEU A 341 -21.24 -1.72 -5.68
N ARG A 342 -21.87 -1.99 -4.52
CA ARG A 342 -23.10 -2.79 -4.44
C ARG A 342 -24.23 -2.18 -5.25
N MET A 343 -24.48 -0.88 -5.09
CA MET A 343 -25.50 -0.14 -5.84
C MET A 343 -25.33 -0.27 -7.37
N ILE A 344 -24.09 -0.22 -7.86
CA ILE A 344 -23.79 -0.34 -9.30
C ILE A 344 -23.88 -1.80 -9.76
N LEU A 345 -23.34 -2.76 -9.00
CA LEU A 345 -23.37 -4.18 -9.38
C LEU A 345 -24.78 -4.80 -9.39
N ARG A 346 -25.74 -4.19 -8.70
CA ARG A 346 -27.18 -4.52 -8.82
C ARG A 346 -27.76 -4.17 -10.18
N LYS A 347 -27.13 -3.28 -10.97
CA LYS A 347 -27.50 -3.04 -12.37
C LYS A 347 -27.14 -4.26 -13.22
N PRO A 348 -28.01 -4.68 -14.15
CA PRO A 348 -27.64 -5.65 -15.18
C PRO A 348 -26.36 -5.25 -15.91
N PRO A 349 -25.48 -6.19 -16.30
CA PRO A 349 -24.25 -5.94 -17.07
C PRO A 349 -24.39 -4.94 -18.22
N HIS A 350 -25.48 -5.02 -18.99
CA HIS A 350 -25.73 -4.19 -20.18
C HIS A 350 -26.28 -2.78 -19.87
N GLU A 351 -26.64 -2.48 -18.61
CA GLU A 351 -27.11 -1.15 -18.18
C GLU A 351 -26.00 -0.32 -17.51
N ARG A 352 -24.78 -0.87 -17.40
CA ARG A 352 -23.63 -0.19 -16.78
C ARG A 352 -23.03 0.84 -17.74
N THR A 353 -22.84 2.06 -17.26
CA THR A 353 -22.12 3.11 -18.00
C THR A 353 -20.60 2.88 -17.96
N ILE A 354 -19.83 3.66 -18.74
CA ILE A 354 -18.37 3.62 -18.66
C ILE A 354 -17.91 3.98 -17.24
N ASP A 355 -18.47 5.06 -16.66
CA ASP A 355 -18.21 5.48 -15.27
C ASP A 355 -18.54 4.37 -14.25
N ASP A 356 -19.63 3.61 -14.45
CA ASP A 356 -19.98 2.46 -13.59
C ASP A 356 -18.88 1.39 -13.63
N LEU A 357 -18.36 1.07 -14.83
CA LEU A 357 -17.31 0.08 -15.02
C LEU A 357 -15.98 0.53 -14.42
N GLU A 358 -15.64 1.82 -14.51
CA GLU A 358 -14.46 2.40 -13.84
C GLU A 358 -14.57 2.31 -12.32
N ILE A 359 -15.72 2.66 -11.74
CA ILE A 359 -15.95 2.54 -10.28
C ILE A 359 -15.86 1.09 -9.83
N ILE A 360 -16.45 0.13 -10.58
CA ILE A 360 -16.30 -1.29 -10.25
C ILE A 360 -14.82 -1.67 -10.30
N TYR A 361 -14.13 -1.39 -11.41
CA TYR A 361 -12.71 -1.74 -11.61
C TYR A 361 -11.81 -1.22 -10.48
N ASP A 362 -11.94 0.05 -10.10
CA ASP A 362 -11.18 0.66 -9.01
C ASP A 362 -11.36 -0.09 -7.69
N GLU A 363 -12.58 -0.54 -7.39
CA GLU A 363 -12.88 -1.31 -6.18
C GLU A 363 -12.41 -2.78 -6.31
N LEU A 364 -12.38 -3.37 -7.51
CA LEU A 364 -11.77 -4.71 -7.73
C LEU A 364 -10.25 -4.72 -7.43
N LEU A 365 -9.57 -3.58 -7.52
CA LEU A 365 -8.16 -3.44 -7.11
C LEU A 365 -7.97 -3.62 -5.59
N HIS A 366 -9.04 -3.52 -4.81
CA HIS A 366 -9.03 -3.67 -3.35
C HIS A 366 -9.47 -5.08 -2.88
N ILE A 367 -10.03 -5.92 -3.77
CA ILE A 367 -10.49 -7.26 -3.44
C ILE A 367 -9.33 -8.27 -3.54
N LYS A 368 -8.95 -8.87 -2.40
CA LYS A 368 -7.79 -9.78 -2.28
C LYS A 368 -7.87 -11.00 -3.19
N ALA A 369 -9.01 -11.69 -3.23
CA ALA A 369 -9.26 -12.82 -4.14
C ALA A 369 -8.96 -12.48 -5.62
N LEU A 370 -9.15 -11.22 -6.04
CA LEU A 370 -8.88 -10.76 -7.41
C LEU A 370 -7.46 -10.24 -7.61
N SER A 371 -6.66 -10.05 -6.56
CA SER A 371 -5.34 -9.39 -6.61
C SER A 371 -4.41 -10.00 -7.65
N HIS A 372 -4.37 -11.32 -7.75
CA HIS A 372 -3.53 -12.12 -8.65
C HIS A 372 -3.93 -12.06 -10.14
N LEU A 373 -5.08 -11.48 -10.48
CA LEU A 373 -5.56 -11.38 -11.87
C LEU A 373 -4.96 -10.15 -12.56
N SER A 374 -4.73 -10.26 -13.88
CA SER A 374 -4.21 -9.14 -14.67
C SER A 374 -5.20 -7.97 -14.75
N SER A 375 -4.68 -6.79 -15.08
CA SER A 375 -5.47 -5.57 -15.25
C SER A 375 -6.60 -5.74 -16.30
N LEU A 376 -6.33 -6.51 -17.36
CA LEU A 376 -7.32 -6.85 -18.41
C LEU A 376 -8.46 -7.73 -17.86
N VAL A 377 -8.12 -8.81 -17.16
CA VAL A 377 -9.14 -9.71 -16.55
C VAL A 377 -10.02 -8.93 -15.57
N LYS A 378 -9.46 -8.00 -14.78
CA LYS A 378 -10.23 -7.15 -13.87
C LYS A 378 -11.20 -6.20 -14.60
N ARG A 379 -10.80 -5.63 -15.75
CA ARG A 379 -11.68 -4.79 -16.59
C ARG A 379 -12.84 -5.60 -17.17
N GLU A 380 -12.56 -6.77 -17.71
CA GLU A 380 -13.60 -7.69 -18.22
C GLU A 380 -14.53 -8.16 -17.10
N LEU A 381 -14.00 -8.49 -15.92
CA LEU A 381 -14.78 -8.84 -14.74
C LEU A 381 -15.72 -7.70 -14.31
N ALA A 382 -15.31 -6.43 -14.38
CA ALA A 382 -16.19 -5.30 -14.07
C ALA A 382 -17.46 -5.28 -14.96
N GLY A 383 -17.33 -5.73 -16.21
CA GLY A 383 -18.45 -5.89 -17.13
C GLY A 383 -19.43 -7.00 -16.75
N VAL A 384 -18.99 -8.07 -16.09
CA VAL A 384 -19.78 -9.31 -15.90
C VAL A 384 -20.14 -9.67 -14.46
N LEU A 385 -19.45 -9.11 -13.46
CA LEU A 385 -19.67 -9.45 -12.06
C LEU A 385 -21.11 -9.13 -11.64
N ILE A 386 -21.75 -10.07 -10.95
CA ILE A 386 -23.10 -9.95 -10.39
C ILE A 386 -22.97 -9.83 -8.87
N PHE A 387 -23.74 -8.94 -8.25
CA PHE A 387 -23.91 -8.90 -6.79
C PHE A 387 -25.08 -9.80 -6.37
N GLU A 388 -24.86 -10.67 -5.39
CA GLU A 388 -25.88 -11.56 -4.84
C GLU A 388 -25.87 -11.44 -3.30
N ALA A 389 -27.04 -11.43 -2.67
CA ALA A 389 -27.18 -11.26 -1.23
C ALA A 389 -28.33 -12.09 -0.69
N HIS A 390 -28.09 -12.78 0.42
CA HIS A 390 -29.02 -13.71 1.02
C HIS A 390 -29.28 -13.30 2.47
N PRO A 391 -30.55 -13.10 2.88
CA PRO A 391 -30.86 -12.54 4.19
C PRO A 391 -30.70 -13.56 5.33
N PHE A 392 -30.84 -14.86 5.09
CA PHE A 392 -31.00 -15.87 6.16
C PHE A 392 -29.85 -16.87 6.25
N LYS A 393 -29.38 -17.10 7.48
CA LYS A 393 -28.51 -18.22 7.84
C LYS A 393 -29.17 -19.57 7.54
N GLY A 394 -28.37 -20.53 7.10
CA GLY A 394 -28.79 -21.91 6.82
C GLY A 394 -29.33 -22.13 5.41
N GLU A 395 -29.42 -21.08 4.58
CA GLU A 395 -29.74 -21.19 3.17
C GLU A 395 -28.64 -21.98 2.42
N VAL A 396 -29.04 -22.85 1.50
CA VAL A 396 -28.12 -23.68 0.69
C VAL A 396 -27.90 -23.01 -0.66
N LEU A 397 -26.67 -22.60 -0.94
CA LEU A 397 -26.32 -21.89 -2.18
C LEU A 397 -26.19 -22.85 -3.38
N PHE A 398 -25.64 -24.04 -3.15
CA PHE A 398 -25.68 -25.20 -4.06
C PHE A 398 -25.29 -26.48 -3.32
N SER A 399 -25.66 -27.64 -3.87
CA SER A 399 -25.39 -28.97 -3.30
C SER A 399 -24.23 -29.69 -4.01
N GLN A 400 -23.58 -30.61 -3.29
CA GLN A 400 -22.64 -31.56 -3.87
C GLN A 400 -23.36 -32.42 -4.93
N GLY A 401 -22.76 -32.57 -6.10
CA GLY A 401 -23.36 -33.26 -7.26
C GLY A 401 -24.08 -32.33 -8.25
N ASP A 402 -24.39 -31.09 -7.87
CA ASP A 402 -24.98 -30.11 -8.79
C ASP A 402 -24.03 -29.75 -9.95
N GLU A 403 -24.56 -29.23 -11.05
CA GLU A 403 -23.74 -28.67 -12.11
C GLU A 403 -23.04 -27.37 -11.64
N GLY A 404 -21.74 -27.25 -11.90
CA GLY A 404 -20.99 -26.02 -11.64
C GLY A 404 -21.38 -24.89 -12.58
N LYS A 405 -22.29 -24.01 -12.15
CA LYS A 405 -22.81 -22.88 -12.94
C LYS A 405 -22.13 -21.54 -12.71
N SER A 406 -21.54 -21.32 -11.52
CA SER A 406 -20.96 -20.01 -11.16
C SER A 406 -19.77 -20.14 -10.20
N TRP A 407 -18.93 -19.11 -10.20
CA TRP A 407 -17.84 -18.85 -9.25
C TRP A 407 -18.24 -17.72 -8.30
N TYR A 408 -17.91 -17.83 -7.02
CA TYR A 408 -18.34 -16.91 -5.96
C TYR A 408 -17.16 -16.37 -5.16
N ILE A 409 -17.24 -15.11 -4.73
CA ILE A 409 -16.29 -14.45 -3.81
C ILE A 409 -17.11 -13.81 -2.68
N ILE A 410 -16.71 -14.00 -1.42
CA ILE A 410 -17.47 -13.54 -0.26
C ILE A 410 -17.15 -12.06 0.04
N LEU A 411 -18.17 -11.19 -0.01
CA LEU A 411 -18.08 -9.76 0.34
C LEU A 411 -18.53 -9.43 1.76
N LYS A 412 -19.38 -10.24 2.37
CA LYS A 412 -19.86 -10.07 3.76
C LYS A 412 -20.39 -11.41 4.27
N GLY A 413 -20.18 -11.71 5.55
CA GLY A 413 -20.66 -12.96 6.17
C GLY A 413 -19.69 -14.14 5.99
N SER A 414 -20.22 -15.35 6.16
CA SER A 414 -19.45 -16.60 6.06
C SER A 414 -20.32 -17.78 5.62
N VAL A 415 -19.70 -18.83 5.07
CA VAL A 415 -20.37 -20.06 4.60
C VAL A 415 -19.65 -21.32 5.06
N GLN A 416 -20.38 -22.40 5.29
CA GLN A 416 -19.86 -23.74 5.56
C GLN A 416 -19.74 -24.54 4.27
N CYS A 417 -18.61 -25.21 4.11
CA CYS A 417 -18.36 -26.18 3.06
C CYS A 417 -18.58 -27.60 3.61
N ILE A 418 -19.55 -28.32 3.05
CA ILE A 418 -20.03 -29.62 3.54
C ILE A 418 -19.83 -30.68 2.46
N ILE A 419 -19.26 -31.84 2.81
CA ILE A 419 -19.12 -32.99 1.92
C ILE A 419 -19.86 -34.19 2.51
N TYR A 420 -20.67 -34.87 1.70
CA TYR A 420 -21.41 -36.07 2.10
C TYR A 420 -20.44 -37.15 2.63
N GLY A 421 -20.79 -37.73 3.78
CA GLY A 421 -19.94 -38.70 4.50
C GLY A 421 -18.75 -38.09 5.27
N LYS A 422 -18.45 -36.80 5.12
CA LYS A 422 -17.38 -36.09 5.86
C LYS A 422 -17.87 -34.96 6.76
N GLY A 423 -19.09 -34.48 6.55
CA GLY A 423 -19.64 -33.34 7.29
C GLY A 423 -18.98 -32.02 6.84
N ILE A 424 -18.84 -31.07 7.76
CA ILE A 424 -18.19 -29.78 7.48
C ILE A 424 -16.68 -30.01 7.31
N VAL A 425 -16.14 -29.49 6.20
CA VAL A 425 -14.72 -29.60 5.83
C VAL A 425 -13.98 -28.28 6.05
N GLY A 426 -14.70 -27.14 6.07
CA GLY A 426 -14.19 -25.84 6.44
C GLY A 426 -15.28 -24.75 6.43
N THR A 427 -14.96 -23.59 6.99
CA THR A 427 -15.81 -22.39 6.96
C THR A 427 -15.06 -21.26 6.25
N LEU A 428 -15.68 -20.69 5.22
CA LEU A 428 -15.15 -19.60 4.39
C LEU A 428 -15.73 -18.26 4.86
N HIS A 429 -14.95 -17.20 4.79
CA HIS A 429 -15.26 -15.86 5.30
C HIS A 429 -15.08 -14.80 4.22
N GLU A 430 -15.58 -13.59 4.44
CA GLU A 430 -15.32 -12.43 3.57
C GLU A 430 -13.82 -12.27 3.23
N GLY A 431 -13.53 -12.34 1.94
CA GLY A 431 -12.20 -12.42 1.34
C GLY A 431 -12.02 -13.69 0.49
N ASP A 432 -12.53 -14.83 0.97
CA ASP A 432 -12.38 -16.15 0.34
C ASP A 432 -13.22 -16.29 -0.95
N ASP A 433 -12.80 -17.18 -1.85
CA ASP A 433 -13.51 -17.56 -3.07
C ASP A 433 -13.76 -19.07 -3.20
N PHE A 434 -14.82 -19.47 -3.91
CA PHE A 434 -15.19 -20.88 -4.07
C PHE A 434 -16.01 -21.19 -5.33
N GLY A 435 -16.03 -22.47 -5.71
CA GLY A 435 -16.80 -22.96 -6.87
C GLY A 435 -16.10 -22.85 -8.24
N LYS A 436 -14.88 -22.32 -8.28
CA LYS A 436 -14.05 -22.16 -9.48
C LYS A 436 -13.77 -23.48 -10.22
N LEU A 437 -13.44 -24.55 -9.48
CA LEU A 437 -12.95 -25.81 -10.04
C LEU A 437 -13.94 -26.45 -11.04
N SER A 438 -15.23 -26.45 -10.72
CA SER A 438 -16.27 -27.05 -11.56
C SER A 438 -16.49 -26.29 -12.88
N LEU A 439 -16.12 -25.00 -12.96
CA LEU A 439 -16.15 -24.24 -14.20
C LEU A 439 -15.01 -24.66 -15.13
N VAL A 440 -13.81 -24.79 -14.58
CA VAL A 440 -12.58 -25.13 -15.33
C VAL A 440 -12.60 -26.57 -15.82
N ASN A 441 -12.99 -27.52 -14.95
CA ASN A 441 -12.91 -28.94 -15.25
C ASN A 441 -14.21 -29.53 -15.84
N ASN A 442 -15.27 -28.72 -16.01
CA ASN A 442 -16.61 -29.18 -16.37
C ASN A 442 -17.11 -30.37 -15.51
N SER A 443 -16.79 -30.34 -14.21
CA SER A 443 -17.15 -31.38 -13.25
C SER A 443 -18.32 -30.96 -12.35
N PRO A 444 -19.09 -31.89 -11.76
CA PRO A 444 -20.06 -31.58 -10.73
C PRO A 444 -19.44 -30.86 -9.51
N ARG A 445 -20.28 -30.21 -8.71
CA ARG A 445 -19.90 -29.60 -7.42
C ARG A 445 -19.38 -30.67 -6.46
N THR A 446 -18.19 -30.46 -5.93
CA THR A 446 -17.51 -31.40 -5.00
C THR A 446 -17.96 -31.26 -3.55
N ALA A 447 -18.71 -30.21 -3.21
CA ALA A 447 -19.22 -29.91 -1.88
C ALA A 447 -20.53 -29.11 -1.96
N THR A 448 -21.34 -29.21 -0.91
CA THR A 448 -22.50 -28.34 -0.63
C THR A 448 -22.03 -27.09 0.10
N ILE A 449 -22.56 -25.92 -0.27
CA ILE A 449 -22.28 -24.64 0.40
C ILE A 449 -23.54 -24.14 1.11
N VAL A 450 -23.41 -23.86 2.42
CA VAL A 450 -24.52 -23.43 3.28
C VAL A 450 -24.15 -22.15 4.03
N LEU A 451 -25.06 -21.20 4.16
CA LEU A 451 -24.78 -19.92 4.82
C LEU A 451 -24.65 -20.08 6.34
N SER A 452 -23.56 -19.55 6.89
CA SER A 452 -23.26 -19.58 8.33
C SER A 452 -23.86 -18.39 9.08
N GLU A 453 -24.22 -17.32 8.37
CA GLU A 453 -24.61 -16.02 8.91
C GLU A 453 -25.73 -15.37 8.09
N ASP A 454 -26.54 -14.55 8.77
CA ASP A 454 -27.57 -13.72 8.13
C ASP A 454 -26.94 -12.56 7.34
N ASN A 455 -27.61 -12.10 6.29
CA ASN A 455 -27.14 -11.03 5.39
C ASN A 455 -25.74 -11.30 4.79
N THR A 456 -25.52 -12.51 4.26
CA THR A 456 -24.28 -12.90 3.57
C THR A 456 -24.32 -12.39 2.13
N HIS A 457 -23.23 -11.76 1.67
CA HIS A 457 -23.12 -11.11 0.36
C HIS A 457 -22.00 -11.75 -0.48
N PHE A 458 -22.22 -11.89 -1.78
CA PHE A 458 -21.27 -12.45 -2.74
C PHE A 458 -21.10 -11.58 -3.98
N LEU A 459 -19.91 -11.64 -4.59
CA LEU A 459 -19.75 -11.45 -6.02
C LEU A 459 -19.89 -12.79 -6.72
N ARG A 460 -20.58 -12.82 -7.86
CA ARG A 460 -20.74 -14.01 -8.70
C ARG A 460 -20.28 -13.75 -10.13
N VAL A 461 -19.63 -14.75 -10.73
CA VAL A 461 -19.36 -14.82 -12.18
C VAL A 461 -19.97 -16.12 -12.70
N ASP A 462 -20.84 -16.02 -13.71
CA ASP A 462 -21.49 -17.18 -14.32
C ASP A 462 -20.59 -17.85 -15.37
N LYS A 463 -20.79 -19.16 -15.59
CA LYS A 463 -19.89 -20.02 -16.39
C LYS A 463 -19.62 -19.51 -17.80
N ASP A 464 -20.63 -18.97 -18.48
CA ASP A 464 -20.50 -18.49 -19.85
C ASP A 464 -19.71 -17.19 -19.92
N ASP A 465 -19.90 -16.29 -18.96
CA ASP A 465 -19.10 -15.07 -18.80
C ASP A 465 -17.67 -15.41 -18.40
N PHE A 466 -17.45 -16.31 -17.42
CA PHE A 466 -16.12 -16.78 -17.02
C PHE A 466 -15.32 -17.32 -18.22
N ASN A 467 -15.96 -18.16 -19.05
CA ASN A 467 -15.34 -18.69 -20.26
C ASN A 467 -15.20 -17.64 -21.37
N ARG A 468 -16.08 -16.63 -21.45
CA ARG A 468 -15.92 -15.50 -22.38
C ARG A 468 -14.70 -14.67 -22.02
N VAL A 469 -14.56 -14.25 -20.76
CA VAL A 469 -13.42 -13.45 -20.29
C VAL A 469 -12.09 -14.15 -20.60
N LEU A 470 -11.99 -15.47 -20.42
CA LEU A 470 -10.78 -16.23 -20.78
C LEU A 470 -10.48 -16.19 -22.30
N ARG A 471 -11.49 -16.39 -23.16
CA ARG A 471 -11.33 -16.34 -24.61
C ARG A 471 -10.96 -14.95 -25.12
N ASP A 472 -11.60 -13.92 -24.58
CA ASP A 472 -11.42 -12.54 -25.03
C ASP A 472 -10.02 -12.02 -24.61
N VAL A 473 -9.54 -12.42 -23.43
CA VAL A 473 -8.14 -12.20 -22.99
C VAL A 473 -7.14 -12.91 -23.89
N GLU A 474 -7.39 -14.17 -24.27
CA GLU A 474 -6.51 -14.91 -25.19
C GLU A 474 -6.52 -14.29 -26.61
N ALA A 475 -7.68 -13.89 -27.12
CA ALA A 475 -7.84 -13.25 -28.43
C ALA A 475 -7.17 -11.85 -28.52
N ASN A 476 -7.07 -11.13 -27.40
CA ASN A 476 -6.35 -9.86 -27.32
C ASN A 476 -4.85 -10.02 -27.05
N THR A 477 -4.37 -11.22 -26.70
CA THR A 477 -2.95 -11.50 -26.45
C THR A 477 -2.22 -11.88 -27.75
N VAL A 478 -1.22 -11.10 -28.15
CA VAL A 478 -0.33 -11.42 -29.28
C VAL A 478 1.01 -11.93 -28.77
N LYS A 479 1.46 -13.08 -29.26
CA LYS A 479 2.74 -13.71 -28.89
C LYS A 479 3.66 -13.82 -30.08
N LEU A 480 4.81 -13.13 -30.03
CA LEU A 480 5.90 -13.32 -30.97
C LEU A 480 6.81 -14.44 -30.49
N LYS A 481 7.17 -15.35 -31.40
CA LYS A 481 8.02 -16.50 -31.13
C LYS A 481 9.27 -16.51 -31.99
N GLU A 482 10.41 -16.79 -31.37
CA GLU A 482 11.66 -17.13 -32.07
C GLU A 482 12.12 -18.51 -31.64
N PHE A 483 12.52 -19.34 -32.60
CA PHE A 483 12.93 -20.74 -32.38
C PHE A 483 11.93 -21.56 -31.54
N GLY A 484 10.63 -21.24 -31.65
CA GLY A 484 9.53 -21.91 -30.95
C GLY A 484 9.22 -21.40 -29.53
N LYS A 485 10.04 -20.50 -28.96
CA LYS A 485 9.85 -19.92 -27.62
C LYS A 485 9.15 -18.56 -27.70
N ASP A 486 8.34 -18.22 -26.71
CA ASP A 486 7.77 -16.86 -26.61
C ASP A 486 8.93 -15.87 -26.32
N VAL A 487 9.05 -14.78 -27.09
CA VAL A 487 10.10 -13.75 -26.90
C VAL A 487 9.54 -12.35 -26.66
N LEU A 488 8.31 -12.09 -27.09
CA LEU A 488 7.57 -10.87 -26.79
C LEU A 488 6.07 -11.20 -26.73
N ILE A 489 5.40 -10.72 -25.69
CA ILE A 489 3.97 -10.86 -25.46
C ILE A 489 3.39 -9.45 -25.36
N LEU A 490 2.43 -9.16 -26.23
CA LEU A 490 1.74 -7.89 -26.35
C LEU A 490 0.25 -8.08 -26.03
N ASP A 491 -0.37 -7.07 -25.45
CA ASP A 491 -1.81 -6.96 -25.23
C ASP A 491 -2.41 -5.93 -26.20
N LYS A 492 -3.53 -6.28 -26.83
CA LYS A 492 -4.20 -5.49 -27.87
C LYS A 492 -5.31 -4.65 -27.25
N VAL A 493 -5.00 -3.40 -26.93
CA VAL A 493 -5.92 -2.47 -26.26
C VAL A 493 -6.69 -1.65 -27.30
N PRO A 494 -8.05 -1.65 -27.31
CA PRO A 494 -8.83 -0.75 -28.15
C PRO A 494 -8.73 0.70 -27.65
N ILE A 495 -8.55 1.64 -28.58
CA ILE A 495 -8.52 3.09 -28.33
C ILE A 495 -9.57 3.76 -29.22
N ASN A 496 -10.49 4.52 -28.60
CA ASN A 496 -11.48 5.32 -29.32
C ASN A 496 -10.88 6.67 -29.69
N VAL A 497 -10.39 6.80 -30.94
CA VAL A 497 -9.86 8.06 -31.46
C VAL A 497 -11.01 8.88 -32.04
N LYS A 498 -11.15 10.15 -31.64
CA LYS A 498 -12.04 11.10 -32.32
C LYS A 498 -11.42 11.48 -33.65
N THR A 499 -12.12 11.22 -34.75
CA THR A 499 -11.76 11.76 -36.05
C THR A 499 -12.10 13.25 -36.15
N SER A 500 -11.55 13.93 -37.15
CA SER A 500 -11.83 15.33 -37.48
C SER A 500 -13.32 15.64 -37.63
N ASP A 501 -14.10 14.64 -38.06
CA ASP A 501 -15.54 14.73 -38.31
C ASP A 501 -16.39 14.47 -37.05
N GLY A 502 -15.76 14.33 -35.89
CA GLY A 502 -16.42 14.09 -34.60
C GLY A 502 -16.91 12.65 -34.39
N THR A 503 -16.65 11.73 -35.32
CA THR A 503 -16.96 10.31 -35.17
C THR A 503 -15.84 9.59 -34.41
N TYR A 504 -16.18 8.57 -33.62
CA TYR A 504 -15.19 7.76 -32.93
C TYR A 504 -14.80 6.55 -33.78
N GLN A 505 -13.51 6.42 -34.09
CA GLN A 505 -12.96 5.23 -34.75
C GLN A 505 -12.16 4.40 -33.74
N VAL A 506 -12.43 3.10 -33.71
CA VAL A 506 -11.68 2.15 -32.86
C VAL A 506 -10.35 1.83 -33.53
N CYS A 507 -9.27 2.40 -32.99
CA CYS A 507 -7.90 1.99 -33.26
C CYS A 507 -7.46 0.93 -32.24
N TYR A 508 -6.37 0.21 -32.48
CA TYR A 508 -5.80 -0.73 -31.52
C TYR A 508 -4.34 -0.38 -31.23
N LYS A 509 -4.00 -0.16 -29.95
CA LYS A 509 -2.62 0.01 -29.48
C LYS A 509 -2.15 -1.31 -28.88
N TYR A 510 -0.96 -1.75 -29.28
CA TYR A 510 -0.31 -2.93 -28.70
C TYR A 510 0.60 -2.51 -27.54
N SER A 511 0.32 -3.06 -26.37
CA SER A 511 0.96 -2.77 -25.10
C SER A 511 1.90 -3.91 -24.73
N VAL A 512 3.16 -3.64 -24.39
CA VAL A 512 4.09 -4.70 -23.98
C VAL A 512 3.68 -5.25 -22.60
N MET A 513 3.53 -6.57 -22.50
CA MET A 513 3.24 -7.28 -21.25
C MET A 513 4.48 -7.98 -20.70
N SER A 514 5.21 -8.69 -21.56
CA SER A 514 6.51 -9.29 -21.20
C SER A 514 7.35 -9.59 -22.43
N GLY A 515 8.67 -9.72 -22.27
CA GLY A 515 9.55 -10.14 -23.36
C GLY A 515 11.01 -10.26 -22.93
N THR A 516 11.90 -10.63 -23.85
CA THR A 516 13.35 -10.48 -23.63
C THR A 516 13.73 -9.00 -23.65
N ALA A 517 14.82 -8.62 -22.95
CA ALA A 517 15.24 -7.22 -22.86
C ALA A 517 15.50 -6.60 -24.25
N GLU A 518 16.12 -7.38 -25.13
CA GLU A 518 16.40 -7.06 -26.51
C GLU A 518 15.12 -6.88 -27.34
N LYS A 519 14.16 -7.82 -27.27
CA LYS A 519 12.91 -7.71 -28.06
C LYS A 519 11.99 -6.61 -27.60
N ILE A 520 12.01 -6.26 -26.31
CA ILE A 520 11.32 -5.07 -25.82
C ILE A 520 11.96 -3.81 -26.44
N LEU A 521 13.29 -3.68 -26.44
CA LEU A 521 13.97 -2.55 -27.05
C LEU A 521 13.77 -2.46 -28.58
N GLU A 522 13.90 -3.58 -29.30
CA GLU A 522 13.65 -3.66 -30.75
C GLU A 522 12.22 -3.20 -31.09
N TYR A 523 11.21 -3.76 -30.42
CA TYR A 523 9.81 -3.39 -30.62
C TYR A 523 9.55 -1.90 -30.37
N LEU A 524 10.12 -1.33 -29.29
CA LEU A 524 9.96 0.09 -28.99
C LEU A 524 10.60 0.98 -30.05
N LEU A 525 11.80 0.63 -30.53
CA LEU A 525 12.45 1.33 -31.65
C LEU A 525 11.63 1.23 -32.94
N GLU A 526 10.98 0.10 -33.21
CA GLU A 526 10.08 -0.06 -34.36
C GLU A 526 8.86 0.86 -34.25
N THR A 527 8.17 0.89 -33.09
CA THR A 527 6.94 1.67 -32.91
C THR A 527 7.17 3.18 -32.78
N TYR A 528 8.29 3.60 -32.18
CA TYR A 528 8.56 4.98 -31.75
C TYR A 528 8.54 6.03 -32.87
N ILE A 529 8.79 5.65 -34.13
CA ILE A 529 8.88 6.58 -35.27
C ILE A 529 7.76 6.39 -36.31
N CYS A 530 6.82 5.47 -36.08
CA CYS A 530 5.63 5.34 -36.91
C CYS A 530 4.50 6.31 -36.53
N ILE A 531 4.60 6.96 -35.37
CA ILE A 531 3.61 7.91 -34.86
C ILE A 531 4.25 9.31 -34.91
N ASN A 532 3.68 10.22 -35.69
CA ASN A 532 4.04 11.65 -35.60
C ASN A 532 3.87 12.10 -34.14
N TYR A 533 4.83 12.87 -33.62
CA TYR A 533 4.89 13.30 -32.21
C TYR A 533 3.64 14.09 -31.77
N GLU A 534 2.58 13.37 -31.42
CA GLU A 534 1.46 13.84 -30.61
C GLU A 534 1.54 13.13 -29.24
N GLU A 535 1.24 13.90 -28.19
CA GLU A 535 1.74 13.71 -26.82
C GLU A 535 1.69 12.28 -26.25
N GLY A 536 2.87 11.72 -25.97
CA GLY A 536 3.09 10.76 -24.88
C GLY A 536 2.95 9.27 -25.22
N ASP A 537 3.90 8.68 -25.94
CA ASP A 537 4.05 7.21 -25.90
C ASP A 537 4.62 6.76 -24.54
N THR A 538 3.70 6.34 -23.68
CA THR A 538 3.98 5.83 -22.33
C THR A 538 5.02 4.70 -22.31
N ASN A 539 5.08 3.86 -23.34
CA ASN A 539 5.92 2.67 -23.33
C ASN A 539 7.43 2.99 -23.37
N LEU A 540 7.84 4.06 -24.05
CA LEU A 540 9.25 4.48 -24.08
C LEU A 540 9.68 5.09 -22.73
N ASP A 541 8.87 5.99 -22.16
CA ASP A 541 9.16 6.56 -20.83
C ASP A 541 9.11 5.48 -19.74
N ASP A 542 8.26 4.45 -19.90
CA ASP A 542 8.24 3.24 -19.05
C ASP A 542 9.56 2.45 -19.14
N PHE A 543 10.08 2.23 -20.36
CA PHE A 543 11.38 1.58 -20.57
C PHE A 543 12.53 2.41 -20.01
N LEU A 544 12.63 3.69 -20.37
CA LEU A 544 13.71 4.58 -19.94
C LEU A 544 13.73 4.81 -18.43
N SER A 545 12.57 4.72 -17.75
CA SER A 545 12.50 4.80 -16.28
C SER A 545 12.92 3.51 -15.57
N THR A 546 12.96 2.36 -16.25
CA THR A 546 13.09 1.04 -15.59
C THR A 546 14.13 0.09 -16.17
N TYR A 547 14.74 0.39 -17.33
CA TYR A 547 15.74 -0.47 -17.99
C TYR A 547 16.86 -0.92 -17.05
N VAL A 548 17.28 -0.06 -16.11
CA VAL A 548 18.28 -0.35 -15.08
C VAL A 548 18.00 -1.62 -14.26
N ILE A 549 16.74 -2.06 -14.18
CA ILE A 549 16.32 -3.28 -13.46
C ILE A 549 16.67 -4.55 -14.23
N PHE A 550 16.54 -4.54 -15.56
CA PHE A 550 16.48 -5.75 -16.41
C PHE A 550 17.42 -5.76 -17.63
N MET A 551 17.96 -4.60 -18.04
CA MET A 551 18.89 -4.44 -19.15
C MET A 551 20.06 -3.53 -18.74
N PRO A 552 21.18 -4.08 -18.23
CA PRO A 552 22.34 -3.31 -17.82
C PRO A 552 22.93 -2.45 -18.95
N ILE A 553 23.64 -1.37 -18.58
CA ILE A 553 24.21 -0.38 -19.51
C ILE A 553 25.04 -1.02 -20.64
N ASN A 554 25.83 -2.04 -20.35
CA ASN A 554 26.60 -2.76 -21.37
C ASN A 554 25.73 -3.55 -22.36
N GLN A 555 24.57 -4.05 -21.93
CA GLN A 555 23.64 -4.79 -22.79
C GLN A 555 22.90 -3.83 -23.71
N ILE A 556 22.30 -2.74 -23.20
CA ILE A 556 21.62 -1.73 -24.03
C ILE A 556 22.57 -1.09 -25.04
N CYS A 557 23.79 -0.68 -24.65
CA CYS A 557 24.78 -0.14 -25.57
C CYS A 557 25.20 -1.15 -26.67
N ALA A 558 25.41 -2.42 -26.30
CA ALA A 558 25.75 -3.47 -27.27
C ALA A 558 24.59 -3.76 -28.24
N THR A 559 23.35 -3.82 -27.75
CA THR A 559 22.15 -4.04 -28.58
C THR A 559 21.94 -2.87 -29.55
N LEU A 560 22.03 -1.62 -29.09
CA LEU A 560 21.92 -0.44 -29.96
C LEU A 560 23.01 -0.42 -31.05
N LEU A 561 24.26 -0.77 -30.73
CA LEU A 561 25.33 -0.91 -31.73
C LEU A 561 25.06 -2.06 -32.70
N ALA A 562 24.49 -3.18 -32.25
CA ALA A 562 24.15 -4.31 -33.11
C ALA A 562 23.04 -3.93 -34.11
N ILE A 563 21.97 -3.27 -33.64
CA ILE A 563 20.88 -2.79 -34.50
C ILE A 563 21.42 -1.73 -35.49
N TYR A 564 22.27 -0.80 -35.07
CA TYR A 564 22.86 0.22 -35.97
C TYR A 564 23.71 -0.39 -37.10
N LYS A 565 24.38 -1.52 -36.81
CA LYS A 565 25.24 -2.25 -37.76
C LYS A 565 24.46 -3.26 -38.61
N ALA A 566 23.22 -3.58 -38.26
CA ALA A 566 22.41 -4.54 -38.99
C ALA A 566 22.12 -4.04 -40.41
N LYS A 567 22.22 -4.94 -41.39
CA LYS A 567 21.77 -4.67 -42.77
C LYS A 567 20.34 -5.17 -42.93
N PRO A 568 19.41 -4.39 -43.50
CA PRO A 568 18.04 -4.84 -43.69
C PRO A 568 17.99 -6.11 -44.56
N GLN A 569 17.15 -7.06 -44.17
CA GLN A 569 16.93 -8.29 -44.93
C GLN A 569 16.19 -7.96 -46.24
N GLN A 570 16.58 -8.61 -47.33
CA GLN A 570 16.41 -8.08 -48.68
C GLN A 570 14.95 -8.05 -49.18
N ARG A 571 14.52 -6.87 -49.65
CA ARG A 571 13.65 -6.74 -50.83
C ARG A 571 14.24 -5.67 -51.77
N VAL A 572 14.24 -5.96 -53.07
CA VAL A 572 14.90 -5.13 -54.08
C VAL A 572 14.00 -3.93 -54.43
N GLY A 573 14.45 -2.70 -54.13
CA GLY A 573 13.83 -1.46 -54.63
C GLY A 573 13.79 -0.29 -53.64
N GLU A 574 13.44 -0.52 -52.38
CA GLU A 574 13.08 0.53 -51.40
C GLU A 574 14.23 0.87 -50.40
N ASN A 575 15.47 0.74 -50.86
CA ASN A 575 16.58 0.27 -50.01
C ASN A 575 17.29 1.37 -49.16
N ILE A 576 17.22 2.64 -49.56
CA ILE A 576 17.98 3.74 -48.93
C ILE A 576 17.22 4.33 -47.74
N ASP A 577 15.94 4.69 -47.93
CA ASP A 577 15.17 5.45 -46.93
C ASP A 577 14.82 4.61 -45.69
N LEU A 578 14.61 3.29 -45.85
CA LEU A 578 14.42 2.38 -44.72
C LEU A 578 15.70 2.26 -43.87
N THR A 579 16.85 2.04 -44.52
CA THR A 579 18.15 1.96 -43.84
C THR A 579 18.49 3.26 -43.10
N LEU A 580 18.21 4.41 -43.74
CA LEU A 580 18.38 5.72 -43.14
C LEU A 580 17.44 5.90 -41.93
N ARG A 581 16.16 5.51 -42.05
CA ARG A 581 15.17 5.59 -40.97
C ARG A 581 15.65 4.83 -39.74
N GLU A 582 16.05 3.56 -39.87
CA GLU A 582 16.56 2.75 -38.74
C GLU A 582 17.75 3.40 -38.03
N LYS A 583 18.70 3.97 -38.78
CA LYS A 583 19.86 4.68 -38.21
C LYS A 583 19.47 5.95 -37.46
N VAL A 584 18.49 6.71 -37.97
CA VAL A 584 17.95 7.90 -37.29
C VAL A 584 17.25 7.52 -35.98
N LYS A 585 16.50 6.39 -35.95
CA LYS A 585 15.76 5.98 -34.73
C LYS A 585 16.66 5.83 -33.51
N ILE A 586 17.83 5.22 -33.70
CA ILE A 586 18.80 4.96 -32.63
C ILE A 586 19.33 6.27 -32.05
N ILE A 587 19.62 7.27 -32.89
CA ILE A 587 20.11 8.57 -32.43
C ILE A 587 19.01 9.33 -31.67
N ARG A 588 17.76 9.26 -32.17
CA ARG A 588 16.59 9.84 -31.49
C ARG A 588 16.26 9.17 -30.16
N PHE A 589 16.42 7.85 -30.05
CA PHE A 589 16.32 7.13 -28.79
C PHE A 589 17.39 7.57 -27.78
N ILE A 590 18.64 7.78 -28.23
CA ILE A 590 19.74 8.23 -27.36
C ILE A 590 19.48 9.65 -26.82
N LEU A 591 18.90 10.54 -27.63
CA LEU A 591 18.47 11.88 -27.20
C LEU A 591 17.43 11.83 -26.07
N GLU A 592 16.39 11.00 -26.20
CA GLU A 592 15.38 10.79 -25.15
C GLU A 592 15.98 10.10 -23.90
N TRP A 593 16.87 9.13 -24.08
CA TRP A 593 17.56 8.47 -22.97
C TRP A 593 18.46 9.44 -22.19
N HIS A 594 19.12 10.37 -22.90
CA HIS A 594 19.89 11.45 -22.31
C HIS A 594 19.01 12.46 -21.56
N ASP A 595 17.92 12.98 -22.14
CA ASP A 595 17.04 13.92 -21.41
C ASP A 595 16.32 13.27 -20.21
N SER A 596 15.96 11.98 -20.31
CA SER A 596 15.39 11.24 -19.18
C SER A 596 16.40 11.06 -18.02
N SER A 597 17.69 10.89 -18.34
CA SER A 597 18.75 10.61 -17.35
C SER A 597 19.50 11.85 -16.84
N LYS A 598 19.49 12.95 -17.60
CA LYS A 598 20.16 14.24 -17.34
C LYS A 598 21.60 14.06 -16.84
N GLU A 599 21.98 14.77 -15.78
CA GLU A 599 23.34 14.76 -15.21
C GLU A 599 23.88 13.36 -14.86
N THR A 600 23.02 12.35 -14.70
CA THR A 600 23.44 10.97 -14.37
C THR A 600 23.77 10.11 -15.59
N PHE A 601 23.48 10.57 -16.81
CA PHE A 601 23.77 9.83 -18.05
C PHE A 601 25.27 9.50 -18.19
N PHE A 602 26.14 10.42 -17.78
CA PHE A 602 27.60 10.28 -17.90
C PHE A 602 28.29 9.70 -16.65
N GLU A 603 27.54 9.26 -15.63
CA GLU A 603 28.15 8.62 -14.44
C GLU A 603 28.78 7.25 -14.75
N ASP A 604 28.36 6.61 -15.84
CA ASP A 604 28.87 5.31 -16.25
C ASP A 604 29.78 5.44 -17.49
N SER A 605 31.09 5.26 -17.31
CA SER A 605 32.10 5.47 -18.36
C SER A 605 31.90 4.61 -19.60
N ARG A 606 31.13 3.51 -19.51
CA ARG A 606 30.75 2.66 -20.65
C ARG A 606 29.87 3.40 -21.67
N ILE A 607 29.06 4.37 -21.23
CA ILE A 607 28.24 5.21 -22.13
C ILE A 607 29.16 6.08 -22.99
N ASN A 608 30.20 6.69 -22.41
CA ASN A 608 31.19 7.46 -23.16
C ASN A 608 31.94 6.61 -24.20
N VAL A 609 32.29 5.34 -23.89
CA VAL A 609 32.88 4.43 -24.90
C VAL A 609 31.89 4.17 -26.05
N PHE A 610 30.64 3.83 -25.72
CA PHE A 610 29.58 3.59 -26.69
C PHE A 610 29.29 4.79 -27.62
N LEU A 611 29.23 6.01 -27.06
CA LEU A 611 28.98 7.22 -27.85
C LEU A 611 30.13 7.49 -28.84
N ASN A 612 31.39 7.27 -28.44
CA ASN A 612 32.55 7.41 -29.33
C ASN A 612 32.53 6.37 -30.47
N ASP A 613 32.22 5.11 -30.15
CA ASP A 613 32.08 4.05 -31.17
C ASP A 613 30.97 4.36 -32.17
N LEU A 614 29.80 4.81 -31.67
CA LEU A 614 28.66 5.19 -32.49
C LEU A 614 28.96 6.43 -33.35
N HIS A 615 29.60 7.45 -32.79
CA HIS A 615 30.03 8.65 -33.51
C HIS A 615 30.94 8.29 -34.69
N HIS A 616 31.93 7.42 -34.47
CA HIS A 616 32.82 6.96 -35.53
C HIS A 616 32.05 6.26 -36.67
N LEU A 617 31.06 5.41 -36.35
CA LEU A 617 30.21 4.75 -37.34
C LEU A 617 29.35 5.75 -38.12
N ILE A 618 28.70 6.71 -37.44
CA ILE A 618 27.90 7.75 -38.09
C ILE A 618 28.78 8.62 -39.01
N ARG A 619 30.03 8.96 -38.63
CA ARG A 619 30.96 9.71 -39.50
C ARG A 619 31.30 8.97 -40.81
N ILE A 620 31.31 7.64 -40.79
CA ILE A 620 31.48 6.83 -42.00
C ILE A 620 30.19 6.87 -42.83
N ASP A 621 29.04 6.60 -42.20
CA ASP A 621 27.74 6.54 -42.87
C ASP A 621 27.27 7.89 -43.42
N VAL A 622 27.64 9.03 -42.83
CA VAL A 622 27.38 10.40 -43.34
C VAL A 622 27.94 10.62 -44.75
N LYS A 623 28.99 9.88 -45.16
CA LYS A 623 29.52 9.94 -46.53
C LYS A 623 28.61 9.27 -47.56
N VAL A 624 27.77 8.33 -47.11
CA VAL A 624 26.82 7.56 -47.93
C VAL A 624 25.40 8.15 -47.83
N TYR A 625 25.03 8.64 -46.64
CA TYR A 625 23.73 9.20 -46.30
C TYR A 625 23.88 10.64 -45.76
N PRO A 626 23.95 11.67 -46.63
CA PRO A 626 24.15 13.06 -46.21
C PRO A 626 23.12 13.60 -45.22
N GLN A 627 21.92 12.99 -45.14
CA GLN A 627 20.85 13.33 -44.21
C GLN A 627 21.25 13.12 -42.73
N LEU A 628 22.19 12.22 -42.44
CA LEU A 628 22.70 11.98 -41.07
C LEU A 628 23.54 13.15 -40.53
N LYS A 629 23.83 14.19 -41.33
CA LYS A 629 24.60 15.37 -40.90
C LYS A 629 23.96 16.19 -39.79
N GLU A 630 22.63 16.18 -39.67
CA GLU A 630 21.96 16.87 -38.55
C GLU A 630 21.95 15.99 -37.30
N GLU A 631 21.71 14.68 -37.44
CA GLU A 631 21.72 13.73 -36.33
C GLU A 631 23.11 13.61 -35.66
N ILE A 632 24.20 13.65 -36.43
CA ILE A 632 25.54 13.62 -35.85
C ILE A 632 25.85 14.88 -35.01
N LYS A 633 25.36 16.07 -35.41
CA LYS A 633 25.51 17.29 -34.60
C LYS A 633 24.76 17.19 -33.27
N LEU A 634 23.57 16.55 -33.28
CA LEU A 634 22.81 16.30 -32.05
C LEU A 634 23.58 15.37 -31.11
N LEU A 635 24.22 14.32 -31.65
CA LEU A 635 25.09 13.43 -30.87
C LEU A 635 26.35 14.16 -30.35
N GLU A 636 26.98 14.98 -31.18
CA GLU A 636 28.13 15.83 -30.80
C GLU A 636 27.74 16.79 -29.65
N SER A 637 26.57 17.42 -29.71
CA SER A 637 26.05 18.27 -28.64
C SER A 637 25.82 17.52 -27.31
N ILE A 638 25.36 16.27 -27.35
CA ILE A 638 25.31 15.41 -26.15
C ILE A 638 26.73 15.20 -25.60
N MET A 639 27.68 14.80 -26.45
CA MET A 639 29.06 14.51 -26.03
C MET A 639 29.79 15.74 -25.48
N GLU A 640 29.53 16.93 -26.04
CA GLU A 640 30.05 18.20 -25.54
C GLU A 640 29.53 18.55 -24.12
N SER A 641 28.33 18.11 -23.75
CA SER A 641 27.74 18.41 -22.43
C SER A 641 28.45 17.72 -21.25
N ASP A 642 29.19 16.62 -21.45
CA ASP A 642 30.07 16.03 -20.41
C ASP A 642 31.39 16.80 -20.26
N SER A 643 31.74 17.62 -21.26
CA SER A 643 33.02 18.32 -21.39
C SER A 643 33.07 19.71 -20.74
N GLU A 644 31.93 20.26 -20.31
CA GLU A 644 31.93 21.52 -19.54
C GLU A 644 32.85 21.39 -18.31
N PRO A 645 33.70 22.39 -18.04
CA PRO A 645 34.73 22.27 -17.02
C PRO A 645 34.08 22.06 -15.64
N LYS A 646 34.40 20.91 -15.04
CA LYS A 646 34.04 20.52 -13.67
C LYS A 646 34.86 21.35 -12.67
N GLU A 647 34.73 22.68 -12.72
CA GLU A 647 35.48 23.66 -11.91
C GLU A 647 35.31 23.36 -10.42
N THR A 648 36.41 22.87 -9.82
CA THR A 648 36.78 23.04 -8.40
C THR A 648 35.66 22.94 -7.35
N ARG A 649 34.65 22.08 -7.56
CA ARG A 649 33.57 21.76 -6.59
C ARG A 649 34.09 20.92 -5.41
N LYS A 650 35.09 21.42 -4.69
CA LYS A 650 35.63 20.82 -3.46
C LYS A 650 34.62 20.97 -2.32
N SER A 651 33.66 20.05 -2.23
CA SER A 651 32.79 19.88 -1.06
C SER A 651 33.62 19.45 0.15
N LYS A 652 34.28 20.40 0.81
CA LYS A 652 34.92 20.17 2.10
C LYS A 652 33.82 20.17 3.17
N LEU A 653 33.87 19.14 4.03
CA LEU A 653 33.15 18.93 5.31
C LEU A 653 31.94 17.98 5.27
N PRO A 654 31.70 17.22 6.38
CA PRO A 654 30.50 16.42 6.59
C PRO A 654 29.22 17.26 6.50
N TRP A 655 28.07 16.64 6.24
CA TRP A 655 26.81 17.39 6.03
C TRP A 655 26.41 18.26 7.23
N LYS A 656 26.62 17.79 8.47
CA LYS A 656 26.43 18.55 9.73
C LYS A 656 27.49 19.65 9.97
N GLN A 657 28.37 19.92 9.01
CA GLN A 657 29.44 20.93 9.11
C GLN A 657 29.64 21.69 7.78
N ARG A 658 28.63 21.73 6.89
CA ARG A 658 28.66 22.66 5.76
C ARG A 658 28.45 24.08 6.27
N ASN A 659 29.38 24.99 5.98
CA ASN A 659 29.24 26.40 6.33
C ASN A 659 27.92 26.98 5.80
N SER A 660 27.28 27.82 6.62
CA SER A 660 25.89 28.31 6.58
C SER A 660 25.36 28.86 5.23
N ILE A 661 26.22 29.14 4.24
CA ILE A 661 25.91 29.99 3.08
C ILE A 661 25.70 29.22 1.76
N ASP A 662 26.26 28.01 1.60
CA ASP A 662 26.17 27.30 0.32
C ASP A 662 24.81 26.62 0.09
N LYS A 663 24.35 26.59 -1.17
CA LYS A 663 23.19 25.80 -1.61
C LYS A 663 23.54 24.29 -1.62
N PRO A 664 22.65 23.40 -1.19
CA PRO A 664 22.83 21.96 -1.36
C PRO A 664 23.02 21.61 -2.83
N LYS A 665 24.13 20.95 -3.16
CA LYS A 665 24.39 20.37 -4.48
C LYS A 665 24.12 18.87 -4.42
N MET A 666 23.65 18.31 -5.54
CA MET A 666 23.49 16.86 -5.73
C MET A 666 24.78 16.13 -5.36
N ILE A 667 24.66 15.12 -4.51
CA ILE A 667 25.78 14.31 -4.04
C ILE A 667 26.09 13.25 -5.09
N ARG A 668 27.36 13.18 -5.49
CA ARG A 668 27.85 12.29 -6.53
C ARG A 668 28.74 11.18 -5.94
N PRO A 669 28.88 10.01 -6.59
CA PRO A 669 29.75 8.93 -6.12
C PRO A 669 31.19 9.35 -5.86
N SER A 670 31.70 10.28 -6.67
CA SER A 670 33.06 10.82 -6.59
C SER A 670 33.30 11.84 -5.47
N ASP A 671 32.25 12.31 -4.78
CA ASP A 671 32.41 13.34 -3.75
C ASP A 671 33.16 12.78 -2.54
N GLU A 672 33.95 13.63 -1.88
CA GLU A 672 34.72 13.24 -0.70
C GLU A 672 33.94 13.56 0.58
N VAL A 673 33.68 12.53 1.39
CA VAL A 673 33.08 12.64 2.71
C VAL A 673 34.14 12.45 3.80
N ILE A 674 34.02 13.22 4.88
CA ILE A 674 34.79 13.03 6.12
C ILE A 674 33.89 12.30 7.11
N CYS A 675 34.38 11.19 7.66
CA CYS A 675 33.64 10.38 8.63
C CYS A 675 34.55 9.99 9.81
N LYS A 676 33.95 9.83 10.99
CA LYS A 676 34.63 9.29 12.19
C LYS A 676 34.23 7.83 12.33
N VAL A 677 35.23 6.94 12.47
CA VAL A 677 35.03 5.53 12.82
C VAL A 677 35.57 5.32 14.22
N TYR A 678 34.70 4.88 15.12
CA TYR A 678 34.97 4.76 16.56
C TYR A 678 35.39 3.33 16.95
N CYS A 679 36.09 3.22 18.06
CA CYS A 679 36.44 1.96 18.74
C CYS A 679 35.53 1.73 19.96
N ALA A 680 35.61 0.53 20.56
CA ALA A 680 34.85 0.19 21.75
C ALA A 680 35.13 1.09 22.98
N ASP A 681 36.34 1.66 23.05
CA ASP A 681 36.79 2.61 24.08
C ASP A 681 36.40 4.08 23.78
N HIS A 682 35.55 4.30 22.78
CA HIS A 682 35.10 5.61 22.29
C HIS A 682 36.20 6.50 21.67
N THR A 683 37.43 6.00 21.50
CA THR A 683 38.41 6.64 20.60
C THR A 683 37.94 6.55 19.15
N TYR A 684 38.47 7.39 18.25
CA TYR A 684 38.09 7.34 16.84
C TYR A 684 39.21 7.77 15.90
N THR A 685 39.14 7.26 14.67
CA THR A 685 39.94 7.77 13.55
C THR A 685 39.10 8.61 12.60
N THR A 686 39.68 9.71 12.10
CA THR A 686 39.04 10.53 11.06
C THR A 686 39.45 10.03 9.68
N MET A 687 38.47 9.63 8.90
CA MET A 687 38.63 9.15 7.53
C MET A 687 38.14 10.17 6.53
N LYS A 688 38.86 10.30 5.42
CA LYS A 688 38.43 11.04 4.22
C LYS A 688 38.35 10.02 3.10
N MET A 689 37.17 9.84 2.52
CA MET A 689 36.87 8.78 1.57
C MET A 689 35.83 9.24 0.55
N ARG A 690 35.65 8.51 -0.55
CA ARG A 690 34.56 8.79 -1.50
C ARG A 690 33.21 8.29 -0.96
N VAL A 691 32.09 8.86 -1.40
CA VAL A 691 30.75 8.38 -1.01
C VAL A 691 30.49 6.93 -1.44
N ASP A 692 31.09 6.50 -2.55
CA ASP A 692 31.04 5.12 -3.06
C ASP A 692 32.10 4.17 -2.47
N THR A 693 32.76 4.53 -1.37
CA THR A 693 33.70 3.62 -0.69
C THR A 693 32.95 2.46 -0.03
N PRO A 694 33.23 1.19 -0.40
CA PRO A 694 32.54 0.03 0.19
C PRO A 694 33.03 -0.28 1.60
N ALA A 695 32.19 -0.96 2.40
CA ALA A 695 32.49 -1.32 3.79
C ALA A 695 33.85 -2.03 3.96
N SER A 696 34.18 -2.99 3.10
CA SER A 696 35.49 -3.68 3.09
C SER A 696 36.68 -2.69 3.01
N ARG A 697 36.56 -1.65 2.19
CA ARG A 697 37.58 -0.60 2.06
C ARG A 697 37.58 0.33 3.27
N ILE A 698 36.43 0.59 3.89
CA ILE A 698 36.30 1.35 5.14
C ILE A 698 37.00 0.61 6.28
N ILE A 699 36.71 -0.69 6.48
CA ILE A 699 37.31 -1.57 7.48
C ILE A 699 38.84 -1.50 7.38
N ARG A 700 39.40 -1.77 6.19
CA ARG A 700 40.85 -1.75 5.97
C ARG A 700 41.48 -0.39 6.26
N LEU A 701 40.92 0.70 5.73
CA LEU A 701 41.46 2.05 5.94
C LEU A 701 41.37 2.51 7.40
N ALA A 702 40.37 2.06 8.15
CA ALA A 702 40.23 2.35 9.56
C ALA A 702 41.20 1.51 10.40
N ALA A 703 41.31 0.21 10.12
CA ALA A 703 42.26 -0.70 10.77
C ALA A 703 43.73 -0.23 10.60
N ASP A 704 44.12 0.08 9.35
CA ASP A 704 45.46 0.62 9.02
C ASP A 704 45.77 1.89 9.83
N LYS A 705 44.79 2.78 10.03
CA LYS A 705 44.95 4.04 10.78
C LYS A 705 44.90 3.89 12.29
N LEU A 706 44.16 2.91 12.80
CA LEU A 706 44.03 2.62 14.23
C LEU A 706 45.16 1.71 14.74
N GLY A 707 46.01 1.18 13.84
CA GLY A 707 47.08 0.26 14.20
C GLY A 707 46.57 -1.12 14.63
N LEU A 708 45.32 -1.46 14.29
CA LEU A 708 44.70 -2.74 14.62
C LEU A 708 45.34 -3.84 13.79
N ARG A 709 46.30 -4.54 14.37
CA ARG A 709 46.85 -5.78 13.82
C ARG A 709 45.93 -6.93 14.18
N CYS A 710 45.25 -7.48 13.17
CA CYS A 710 44.46 -8.70 13.31
C CYS A 710 45.20 -9.83 12.60
N ASP A 711 45.27 -10.99 13.25
CA ASP A 711 45.95 -12.17 12.70
C ASP A 711 45.15 -12.80 11.54
N GLN A 712 43.84 -12.50 11.45
CA GLN A 712 43.03 -12.72 10.25
C GLN A 712 42.31 -11.44 9.79
N PRO A 713 42.17 -11.20 8.47
CA PRO A 713 41.49 -10.01 7.95
C PRO A 713 39.98 -10.00 8.20
N ASP A 714 39.37 -11.17 8.46
CA ASP A 714 37.93 -11.34 8.60
C ASP A 714 37.41 -10.98 10.00
N ASP A 715 38.29 -10.78 10.99
CA ASP A 715 37.91 -10.58 12.40
C ASP A 715 37.21 -9.24 12.65
N LEU A 716 37.60 -8.17 11.91
CA LEU A 716 37.08 -6.83 12.12
C LEU A 716 35.77 -6.59 11.39
N LYS A 717 34.78 -6.12 12.15
CA LYS A 717 33.43 -5.85 11.68
C LYS A 717 33.11 -4.35 11.81
N LEU A 718 32.55 -3.77 10.75
CA LEU A 718 32.04 -2.40 10.72
C LEU A 718 30.55 -2.42 11.04
N CYS A 719 30.12 -1.67 12.05
CA CYS A 719 28.71 -1.55 12.40
C CYS A 719 28.31 -0.10 12.69
N GLU A 720 27.05 0.24 12.44
CA GLU A 720 26.42 1.41 13.04
C GLU A 720 25.94 1.05 14.45
N VAL A 721 26.32 1.84 15.46
CA VAL A 721 25.68 1.83 16.77
C VAL A 721 24.69 2.99 16.81
N LYS A 722 23.41 2.68 17.03
CA LYS A 722 22.31 3.64 17.12
C LYS A 722 22.22 4.22 18.54
N SER A 723 21.53 5.35 18.70
CA SER A 723 21.29 5.98 20.02
C SER A 723 20.48 5.10 21.00
N THR A 724 19.84 4.03 20.49
CA THR A 724 19.13 3.00 21.26
C THR A 724 20.05 1.94 21.87
N GLY A 725 21.33 1.88 21.48
CA GLY A 725 22.26 0.78 21.77
C GLY A 725 22.19 -0.38 20.78
N GLU A 726 21.25 -0.35 19.84
CA GLU A 726 21.14 -1.34 18.76
C GLU A 726 22.31 -1.21 17.77
N ARG A 727 22.76 -2.35 17.23
CA ARG A 727 23.97 -2.47 16.41
C ARG A 727 23.61 -3.06 15.05
N LEU A 728 23.84 -2.30 13.99
CA LEU A 728 23.59 -2.71 12.61
C LEU A 728 24.93 -3.04 11.93
N LEU A 729 25.17 -4.33 11.68
CA LEU A 729 26.36 -4.81 11.00
C LEU A 729 26.29 -4.52 9.49
N TYR A 730 27.35 -3.95 8.92
CA TYR A 730 27.49 -3.79 7.47
C TYR A 730 28.18 -5.01 6.84
N LYS A 731 27.69 -5.43 5.67
CA LYS A 731 28.37 -6.39 4.80
C LYS A 731 29.49 -5.69 4.05
N GLU A 732 30.55 -6.42 3.72
CA GLU A 732 31.72 -5.90 3.00
C GLU A 732 31.44 -5.21 1.66
N SER A 733 30.32 -5.57 1.04
CA SER A 733 29.79 -5.03 -0.22
C SER A 733 28.97 -3.73 -0.07
N ASP A 734 28.67 -3.28 1.15
CA ASP A 734 27.73 -2.18 1.38
C ASP A 734 28.32 -0.82 0.99
N LEU A 735 27.45 0.03 0.41
CA LEU A 735 27.76 1.34 -0.17
C LEU A 735 26.89 2.44 0.46
N SER A 736 27.22 3.72 0.25
CA SER A 736 26.47 4.89 0.77
C SER A 736 26.46 5.02 2.30
N ILE A 737 27.33 4.29 3.01
CA ILE A 737 27.28 4.11 4.47
C ILE A 737 27.26 5.43 5.23
N SER A 738 28.05 6.43 4.82
CA SER A 738 28.16 7.72 5.54
C SER A 738 26.87 8.54 5.56
N TYR A 739 25.97 8.37 4.57
CA TYR A 739 24.70 9.08 4.49
C TYR A 739 23.50 8.21 4.92
N GLY A 740 23.63 6.88 4.87
CA GLY A 740 22.61 5.93 5.30
C GLY A 740 22.44 5.76 6.82
N LEU A 741 23.30 6.37 7.65
CA LEU A 741 23.20 6.33 9.12
C LEU A 741 21.87 6.90 9.64
N SER A 742 21.41 6.39 10.79
CA SER A 742 20.36 7.01 11.60
C SER A 742 20.75 8.40 12.12
N LEU A 743 19.77 9.16 12.65
CA LEU A 743 19.94 10.58 13.01
C LEU A 743 21.10 10.82 13.97
N ASN A 744 21.18 10.01 15.02
CA ASN A 744 22.29 10.03 15.97
C ASN A 744 23.19 8.80 15.89
N GLY A 745 23.05 7.93 14.90
CA GLY A 745 23.96 6.81 14.64
C GLY A 745 25.43 7.22 14.49
N ARG A 746 26.34 6.29 14.78
CA ARG A 746 27.79 6.44 14.62
C ARG A 746 28.39 5.11 14.13
N LEU A 747 29.45 5.19 13.32
CA LEU A 747 30.18 4.02 12.85
C LEU A 747 31.21 3.57 13.86
N PHE A 748 31.22 2.27 14.15
CA PHE A 748 32.19 1.60 14.99
C PHE A 748 32.90 0.49 14.22
N LEU A 749 34.15 0.25 14.59
CA LEU A 749 34.97 -0.87 14.15
C LEU A 749 35.37 -1.69 15.38
N ALA A 750 35.07 -2.98 15.38
CA ALA A 750 35.44 -3.88 16.47
C ALA A 750 35.66 -5.31 15.96
N PRO A 751 36.42 -6.15 16.69
CA PRO A 751 36.41 -7.60 16.50
C PRO A 751 34.99 -8.15 16.65
N GLY A 752 34.66 -9.22 15.91
CA GLY A 752 33.35 -9.89 15.98
C GLY A 752 32.90 -10.21 17.41
N ASP A 753 33.79 -10.79 18.22
CA ASP A 753 33.53 -11.18 19.62
C ASP A 753 33.30 -9.99 20.56
N HIS A 754 33.68 -8.77 20.14
CA HIS A 754 33.54 -7.54 20.93
C HIS A 754 32.35 -6.67 20.50
N LEU A 755 31.57 -7.08 19.50
CA LEU A 755 30.39 -6.34 19.05
C LEU A 755 29.40 -6.09 20.19
N ASP A 756 29.21 -7.06 21.09
CA ASP A 756 28.28 -6.92 22.21
C ASP A 756 28.71 -5.95 23.31
N ALA A 757 30.00 -5.58 23.35
CA ALA A 757 30.54 -4.57 24.26
C ALA A 757 30.34 -3.13 23.75
N LEU A 758 29.96 -2.92 22.48
CA LEU A 758 29.80 -1.58 21.91
C LEU A 758 28.60 -0.85 22.50
N VAL A 759 28.85 0.32 23.10
CA VAL A 759 27.80 1.19 23.69
C VAL A 759 27.75 2.56 23.01
N PRO A 760 26.57 3.22 22.95
CA PRO A 760 26.44 4.55 22.37
C PRO A 760 27.35 5.58 23.04
N LEU A 761 27.81 6.55 22.27
CA LEU A 761 28.51 7.74 22.79
C LEU A 761 27.51 8.70 23.45
N PRO A 762 27.93 9.49 24.47
CA PRO A 762 27.07 10.49 25.10
C PRO A 762 26.46 11.51 24.12
N GLU A 763 27.18 11.84 23.03
CA GLU A 763 26.68 12.69 21.95
C GLU A 763 25.43 12.12 21.22
N GLN A 764 25.19 10.80 21.31
CA GLN A 764 24.10 10.14 20.61
C GLN A 764 22.77 10.22 21.36
N GLU A 765 22.78 10.59 22.65
CA GLU A 765 21.55 10.79 23.43
C GLU A 765 20.75 12.02 22.99
N GLY A 766 21.40 12.95 22.29
CA GLY A 766 20.80 14.19 21.81
C GLY A 766 20.85 15.36 22.82
N PRO A 767 20.10 16.45 22.58
CA PRO A 767 20.15 17.64 23.40
C PRO A 767 19.51 17.45 24.78
N GLN A 768 20.20 17.92 25.83
CA GLN A 768 19.71 17.88 27.23
C GLN A 768 18.82 19.09 27.59
N ARG A 769 18.69 20.08 26.70
CA ARG A 769 17.84 21.28 26.86
C ARG A 769 17.21 21.62 25.50
N GLY A 770 15.91 21.91 25.50
CA GLY A 770 15.19 22.36 24.30
C GLY A 770 15.57 23.79 23.90
N THR A 771 15.24 24.17 22.67
CA THR A 771 15.50 25.48 22.06
C THR A 771 14.25 26.37 21.99
N TRP A 772 13.21 26.02 22.74
CA TRP A 772 11.89 26.66 22.75
C TRP A 772 11.90 28.20 22.85
N GLN A 773 12.89 28.82 23.48
CA GLN A 773 13.03 30.28 23.52
C GLN A 773 13.29 30.89 22.13
N LYS A 774 14.16 30.27 21.32
CA LYS A 774 14.38 30.68 19.92
C LYS A 774 13.11 30.45 19.10
N LEU A 775 12.46 29.31 19.31
CA LEU A 775 11.19 28.99 18.65
C LEU A 775 10.07 29.96 19.04
N GLU A 776 10.06 30.55 20.22
CA GLU A 776 9.08 31.58 20.57
C GLU A 776 9.23 32.84 19.70
N MET A 777 10.46 33.22 19.36
CA MET A 777 10.79 34.41 18.56
C MET A 777 10.48 34.25 17.06
N PHE A 778 10.67 33.07 16.48
CA PHE A 778 10.51 32.85 15.03
C PHE A 778 9.04 32.78 14.58
N GLY A 779 8.68 33.31 13.42
CA GLY A 779 7.32 33.17 12.88
C GLY A 779 7.01 31.74 12.39
N SER A 780 5.82 31.21 12.65
CA SER A 780 5.42 29.88 12.11
C SER A 780 5.44 29.83 10.57
N LYS A 781 5.12 30.95 9.90
CA LYS A 781 5.17 31.03 8.42
C LYS A 781 6.61 31.15 7.89
N GLU A 782 7.49 31.82 8.63
CA GLU A 782 8.93 31.94 8.31
C GLU A 782 9.65 30.60 8.46
N LEU A 783 9.35 29.86 9.55
CA LEU A 783 9.81 28.49 9.74
C LEU A 783 9.33 27.57 8.61
N ALA A 784 8.05 27.60 8.25
CA ALA A 784 7.51 26.79 7.15
C ALA A 784 8.15 27.14 5.80
N TYR A 785 8.43 28.42 5.55
CA TYR A 785 9.14 28.88 4.35
C TYR A 785 10.57 28.32 4.32
N ALA A 786 11.34 28.50 5.41
CA ALA A 786 12.73 28.03 5.49
C ALA A 786 12.85 26.50 5.38
N ILE A 787 11.94 25.76 6.05
CA ILE A 787 11.81 24.30 5.93
C ILE A 787 11.52 23.93 4.47
N THR A 788 10.51 24.54 3.83
CA THR A 788 10.12 24.17 2.47
C THR A 788 11.17 24.50 1.41
N ILE A 789 11.89 25.61 1.54
CA ILE A 789 13.03 25.89 0.66
C ILE A 789 14.10 24.79 0.81
N HIS A 790 14.49 24.46 2.04
CA HIS A 790 15.53 23.45 2.27
C HIS A 790 15.12 22.04 1.83
N ASP A 791 13.88 21.62 2.13
CA ASP A 791 13.37 20.33 1.71
C ASP A 791 13.24 20.25 0.19
N TYR A 792 12.89 21.35 -0.49
CA TYR A 792 12.87 21.40 -1.96
C TYR A 792 14.27 21.25 -2.58
N GLU A 793 15.29 21.90 -2.01
CA GLU A 793 16.70 21.74 -2.41
C GLU A 793 17.14 20.27 -2.34
N LEU A 794 16.73 19.54 -1.29
CA LEU A 794 17.02 18.11 -1.14
C LEU A 794 16.16 17.24 -2.10
N PHE A 795 14.90 17.58 -2.30
CA PHE A 795 13.95 16.83 -3.14
C PHE A 795 14.28 16.86 -4.64
N ILE A 796 14.78 17.98 -5.15
CA ILE A 796 15.21 18.08 -6.55
C ILE A 796 16.54 17.33 -6.82
N ALA A 797 17.36 17.12 -5.79
CA ALA A 797 18.62 16.40 -5.91
C ALA A 797 18.47 14.87 -6.05
N ILE A 798 17.28 14.30 -5.79
CA ILE A 798 17.01 12.86 -5.86
C ILE A 798 16.91 12.42 -7.33
N ASN A 799 17.81 11.54 -7.79
CA ASN A 799 17.62 10.90 -9.09
C ASN A 799 16.49 9.86 -9.03
N GLN A 800 15.69 9.73 -10.09
CA GLN A 800 14.55 8.78 -10.12
C GLN A 800 14.99 7.32 -9.93
N HIS A 801 16.19 6.96 -10.37
CA HIS A 801 16.73 5.61 -10.22
C HIS A 801 17.18 5.31 -8.78
N GLU A 802 17.46 6.32 -7.92
CA GLU A 802 17.77 6.08 -6.50
C GLU A 802 16.62 5.37 -5.79
N LEU A 803 15.37 5.64 -6.18
CA LEU A 803 14.19 4.96 -5.64
C LEU A 803 14.18 3.47 -6.03
N LEU A 804 14.58 3.16 -7.26
CA LEU A 804 14.65 1.77 -7.75
C LEU A 804 15.82 1.02 -7.11
N TYR A 805 17.00 1.65 -6.99
CA TYR A 805 18.15 1.05 -6.30
C TYR A 805 17.87 0.82 -4.81
N GLN A 806 17.12 1.71 -4.15
CA GLN A 806 16.68 1.52 -2.78
C GLN A 806 15.76 0.30 -2.63
N VAL A 807 14.82 0.11 -3.56
CA VAL A 807 13.80 -0.95 -3.49
C VAL A 807 14.32 -2.32 -3.95
N PHE A 808 15.18 -2.36 -4.97
CA PHE A 808 15.73 -3.61 -5.52
C PHE A 808 17.08 -4.02 -4.89
N GLY A 809 17.63 -3.21 -3.97
CA GLY A 809 18.88 -3.47 -3.26
C GLY A 809 20.09 -2.78 -3.90
N ARG A 810 20.71 -1.85 -3.17
CA ARG A 810 21.83 -0.99 -3.61
C ARG A 810 23.02 -1.80 -4.13
N TYR A 811 23.41 -2.84 -3.38
CA TYR A 811 24.55 -3.71 -3.67
C TYR A 811 24.42 -4.41 -5.04
N LYS A 812 23.20 -4.78 -5.44
CA LYS A 812 22.93 -5.52 -6.67
C LYS A 812 23.31 -4.74 -7.93
N TYR A 813 23.22 -3.41 -7.87
CA TYR A 813 23.50 -2.51 -8.99
C TYR A 813 24.84 -1.76 -8.83
N GLY A 814 25.45 -1.78 -7.64
CA GLY A 814 26.65 -1.01 -7.34
C GLY A 814 26.43 0.51 -7.45
N LYS A 815 25.21 0.99 -7.19
CA LYS A 815 24.80 2.40 -7.31
C LYS A 815 24.40 2.97 -5.95
N LEU A 816 24.57 4.29 -5.80
CA LEU A 816 24.27 5.02 -4.58
C LEU A 816 22.81 5.49 -4.51
N THR A 817 22.40 5.84 -3.30
CA THR A 817 21.09 6.43 -2.98
C THR A 817 21.24 7.62 -2.02
N ALA A 818 22.39 8.32 -2.06
CA ALA A 818 22.77 9.28 -1.02
C ALA A 818 21.86 10.51 -0.92
N ASN A 819 21.26 10.97 -2.03
CA ASN A 819 20.34 12.11 -2.01
C ASN A 819 18.99 11.67 -1.40
N LEU A 820 18.51 10.49 -1.80
CA LEU A 820 17.33 9.86 -1.22
C LEU A 820 17.51 9.58 0.29
N ASP A 821 18.68 9.06 0.70
CA ASP A 821 19.03 8.77 2.10
C ASP A 821 18.90 10.03 2.97
N ILE A 822 19.46 11.15 2.52
CA ILE A 822 19.37 12.43 3.23
C ILE A 822 17.94 12.94 3.27
N PHE A 823 17.17 12.84 2.18
CA PHE A 823 15.78 13.29 2.18
C PHE A 823 14.88 12.46 3.12
N MET A 824 15.09 11.14 3.17
CA MET A 824 14.40 10.25 4.11
C MET A 824 14.82 10.49 5.56
N ARG A 825 16.12 10.72 5.79
CA ARG A 825 16.67 11.14 7.08
C ARG A 825 16.07 12.48 7.54
N ARG A 826 15.88 13.44 6.62
CA ARG A 826 15.28 14.75 6.88
C ARG A 826 13.83 14.66 7.35
N PHE A 827 13.04 13.73 6.80
CA PHE A 827 11.69 13.45 7.30
C PHE A 827 11.71 13.06 8.79
N ASN A 828 12.58 12.12 9.15
CA ASN A 828 12.73 11.66 10.53
C ASN A 828 13.30 12.77 11.44
N GLU A 829 14.22 13.59 10.95
CA GLU A 829 14.79 14.72 11.67
C GLU A 829 13.71 15.71 12.10
N ILE A 830 12.84 16.12 11.18
CA ILE A 830 11.70 17.02 11.47
C ILE A 830 10.74 16.33 12.46
N GLN A 831 10.40 15.05 12.26
CA GLN A 831 9.52 14.31 13.17
C GLN A 831 10.05 14.30 14.61
N TYR A 832 11.31 13.93 14.81
CA TYR A 832 11.93 13.85 16.13
C TYR A 832 12.23 15.22 16.74
N TRP A 833 12.46 16.27 15.93
CA TRP A 833 12.57 17.65 16.41
C TRP A 833 11.30 18.11 17.14
N ILE A 834 10.12 17.85 16.57
CA ILE A 834 8.84 18.18 17.22
C ILE A 834 8.70 17.48 18.58
N VAL A 835 9.00 16.18 18.63
CA VAL A 835 8.90 15.40 19.88
C VAL A 835 9.92 15.87 20.91
N THR A 836 11.14 16.16 20.48
CA THR A 836 12.26 16.65 21.32
C THR A 836 11.89 17.97 22.00
N GLU A 837 11.45 18.97 21.24
CA GLU A 837 11.14 20.29 21.77
C GLU A 837 9.94 20.27 22.73
N ILE A 838 8.93 19.43 22.48
CA ILE A 838 7.80 19.26 23.41
C ILE A 838 8.26 18.55 24.69
N CYS A 839 9.02 17.46 24.59
CA CYS A 839 9.48 16.68 25.74
C CYS A 839 10.54 17.39 26.60
N LEU A 840 11.29 18.33 26.03
CA LEU A 840 12.26 19.16 26.76
C LEU A 840 11.67 20.50 27.26
N THR A 841 10.37 20.72 27.12
CA THR A 841 9.70 21.94 27.62
C THR A 841 8.95 21.66 28.94
N PRO A 842 9.51 22.05 30.10
CA PRO A 842 8.95 21.68 31.41
C PRO A 842 7.65 22.41 31.75
N SER A 843 7.49 23.67 31.32
CA SER A 843 6.30 24.47 31.63
C SER A 843 5.10 24.06 30.77
N PRO A 844 3.96 23.63 31.36
CA PRO A 844 2.76 23.26 30.60
C PRO A 844 2.24 24.40 29.72
N GLY A 845 2.29 25.65 30.20
CA GLY A 845 1.87 26.81 29.42
C GLY A 845 2.73 27.03 28.17
N LYS A 846 4.05 26.79 28.26
CA LYS A 846 4.96 26.86 27.10
C LYS A 846 4.77 25.65 26.17
N ARG A 847 4.50 24.44 26.69
CA ARG A 847 4.13 23.28 25.86
C ARG A 847 2.89 23.55 25.01
N VAL A 848 1.82 24.09 25.59
CA VAL A 848 0.60 24.47 24.84
C VAL A 848 0.90 25.50 23.74
N GLN A 849 1.81 26.45 24.01
CA GLN A 849 2.24 27.43 23.01
C GLN A 849 3.03 26.79 21.87
N LEU A 850 3.97 25.88 22.15
CA LEU A 850 4.70 25.10 21.13
C LEU A 850 3.77 24.18 20.33
N LEU A 851 2.87 23.45 20.99
CA LEU A 851 1.90 22.56 20.35
C LEU A 851 1.04 23.34 19.33
N ARG A 852 0.49 24.49 19.75
CA ARG A 852 -0.21 25.43 18.87
C ARG A 852 0.68 25.96 17.74
N LYS A 853 1.98 26.17 18.00
CA LYS A 853 2.94 26.66 17.01
C LYS A 853 3.22 25.62 15.92
N PHE A 854 3.39 24.35 16.30
CA PHE A 854 3.67 23.25 15.39
C PHE A 854 2.45 22.84 14.57
N ILE A 855 1.24 22.89 15.12
CA ILE A 855 0.00 22.71 14.33
C ILE A 855 -0.13 23.82 13.27
N LYS A 856 0.17 25.08 13.63
CA LYS A 856 0.26 26.18 12.64
C LYS A 856 1.38 25.99 11.63
N LEU A 857 2.53 25.46 12.04
CA LEU A 857 3.66 25.16 11.15
C LEU A 857 3.26 24.14 10.08
N ALA A 858 2.63 23.03 10.49
CA ALA A 858 2.09 22.03 9.59
C ALA A 858 1.08 22.65 8.60
N SER A 859 0.17 23.51 9.07
CA SER A 859 -0.77 24.24 8.21
C SER A 859 -0.07 25.03 7.11
N TYR A 860 1.04 25.72 7.42
CA TYR A 860 1.80 26.48 6.42
C TYR A 860 2.64 25.58 5.50
N CYS A 861 3.18 24.45 5.98
CA CYS A 861 3.82 23.46 5.11
C CYS A 861 2.81 22.90 4.08
N LYS A 862 1.56 22.62 4.50
CA LYS A 862 0.46 22.22 3.62
C LYS A 862 0.08 23.33 2.61
N GLU A 863 -0.01 24.59 3.06
CA GLU A 863 -0.22 25.77 2.19
C GLU A 863 0.87 25.89 1.12
N TYR A 864 2.13 25.65 1.47
CA TYR A 864 3.27 25.66 0.55
C TYR A 864 3.43 24.36 -0.27
N ARG A 865 2.46 23.43 -0.24
CA ARG A 865 2.50 22.13 -0.94
C ARG A 865 3.69 21.25 -0.54
N ASN A 866 4.25 21.46 0.67
CA ASN A 866 5.24 20.60 1.28
C ASN A 866 4.54 19.52 2.12
N LEU A 867 4.05 18.48 1.44
CA LEU A 867 3.34 17.39 2.11
C LEU A 867 4.29 16.53 2.95
N ASN A 868 5.56 16.37 2.52
CA ASN A 868 6.58 15.63 3.27
C ASN A 868 6.71 16.14 4.71
N SER A 869 6.98 17.44 4.87
CA SER A 869 7.23 18.02 6.20
C SER A 869 5.94 18.35 6.94
N PHE A 870 4.82 18.54 6.25
CA PHE A 870 3.49 18.47 6.87
C PHE A 870 3.31 17.13 7.61
N PHE A 871 3.50 15.99 6.93
CA PHE A 871 3.34 14.67 7.57
C PHE A 871 4.41 14.40 8.63
N ALA A 872 5.66 14.84 8.45
CA ALA A 872 6.69 14.71 9.48
C ALA A 872 6.27 15.41 10.79
N ILE A 873 5.72 16.63 10.69
CA ILE A 873 5.24 17.38 11.86
C ILE A 873 4.03 16.69 12.49
N VAL A 874 3.04 16.27 11.69
CA VAL A 874 1.83 15.62 12.20
C VAL A 874 2.17 14.28 12.87
N MET A 875 3.05 13.47 12.28
CA MET A 875 3.54 12.22 12.90
C MET A 875 4.37 12.48 14.17
N GLY A 876 5.10 13.60 14.26
CA GLY A 876 5.76 14.05 15.48
C GLY A 876 4.77 14.42 16.59
N LEU A 877 3.65 15.07 16.24
CA LEU A 877 2.57 15.40 17.17
C LEU A 877 1.76 14.18 17.61
N SER A 878 1.53 13.21 16.73
CA SER A 878 0.84 11.94 17.04
C SER A 878 1.74 10.93 17.77
N ASN A 879 3.06 11.20 17.91
CA ASN A 879 4.00 10.33 18.61
C ASN A 879 3.54 10.04 20.05
N ILE A 880 3.72 8.80 20.53
CA ILE A 880 3.26 8.34 21.85
C ILE A 880 3.76 9.23 23.01
N ALA A 881 4.96 9.82 22.90
CA ALA A 881 5.49 10.74 23.90
C ALA A 881 4.77 12.10 23.94
N VAL A 882 4.11 12.51 22.85
CA VAL A 882 3.37 13.78 22.73
C VAL A 882 1.87 13.57 22.92
N SER A 883 1.27 12.58 22.24
CA SER A 883 -0.19 12.33 22.28
C SER A 883 -0.69 11.93 23.67
N ARG A 884 0.15 11.34 24.52
CA ARG A 884 -0.20 11.01 25.92
C ARG A 884 -0.30 12.21 26.88
N LEU A 885 0.11 13.41 26.48
CA LEU A 885 0.17 14.59 27.36
C LEU A 885 -1.21 15.26 27.50
N SER A 886 -2.18 14.56 28.10
CA SER A 886 -3.59 14.99 28.15
C SER A 886 -3.76 16.39 28.74
N LEU A 887 -3.04 16.75 29.79
CA LEU A 887 -3.12 18.07 30.43
C LEU A 887 -2.60 19.20 29.51
N THR A 888 -1.70 18.87 28.58
CA THR A 888 -1.24 19.78 27.52
C THR A 888 -2.26 19.87 26.38
N TRP A 889 -2.81 18.73 25.92
CA TRP A 889 -3.80 18.72 24.83
C TRP A 889 -5.14 19.35 25.22
N GLU A 890 -5.65 19.09 26.42
CA GLU A 890 -6.91 19.64 26.93
C GLU A 890 -6.95 21.17 26.87
N ARG A 891 -5.85 21.82 27.26
CA ARG A 891 -5.66 23.29 27.31
C ARG A 891 -5.51 23.94 25.93
N LEU A 892 -5.44 23.17 24.86
CA LEU A 892 -5.36 23.68 23.50
C LEU A 892 -6.73 24.23 23.05
N PRO A 893 -6.82 25.41 22.41
CA PRO A 893 -8.09 25.95 21.92
C PRO A 893 -8.78 25.01 20.93
N SER A 894 -10.10 24.84 21.03
CA SER A 894 -10.91 23.94 20.20
C SER A 894 -10.67 24.09 18.69
N LYS A 895 -10.56 25.33 18.19
CA LYS A 895 -10.21 25.63 16.79
C LYS A 895 -8.88 25.00 16.33
N ILE A 896 -7.90 24.86 17.23
CA ILE A 896 -6.59 24.27 16.93
C ILE A 896 -6.61 22.75 17.11
N LYS A 897 -7.40 22.22 18.06
CA LYS A 897 -7.70 20.77 18.15
C LYS A 897 -8.33 20.27 16.85
N ARG A 898 -9.41 20.91 16.39
CA ARG A 898 -10.11 20.55 15.14
C ARG A 898 -9.19 20.58 13.92
N MET A 899 -8.36 21.62 13.80
CA MET A 899 -7.33 21.73 12.76
C MET A 899 -6.33 20.55 12.78
N PHE A 900 -5.98 20.03 13.96
CA PHE A 900 -5.12 18.85 14.06
C PHE A 900 -5.85 17.56 13.67
N SER A 901 -7.11 17.37 14.10
CA SER A 901 -7.94 16.24 13.65
C SER A 901 -8.14 16.23 12.12
N GLU A 902 -8.33 17.40 11.51
CA GLU A 902 -8.35 17.60 10.04
C GLU A 902 -7.01 17.25 9.35
N PHE A 903 -5.91 17.13 10.10
CA PHE A 903 -4.62 16.66 9.58
C PHE A 903 -4.44 15.15 9.76
N GLU A 904 -4.97 14.57 10.83
CA GLU A 904 -4.93 13.12 11.07
C GLU A 904 -5.78 12.34 10.07
N THR A 905 -6.93 12.87 9.63
CA THR A 905 -7.72 12.28 8.53
C THR A 905 -6.95 12.19 7.21
N LEU A 906 -5.99 13.10 6.97
CA LEU A 906 -5.11 13.05 5.80
C LEU A 906 -4.08 11.91 5.86
N MET A 907 -3.84 11.32 7.05
CA MET A 907 -2.96 10.17 7.27
C MET A 907 -3.68 8.82 7.18
N ASP A 908 -5.02 8.79 7.05
CA ASP A 908 -5.81 7.56 7.06
C ASP A 908 -5.23 6.52 6.07
N PRO A 909 -4.79 5.33 6.52
CA PRO A 909 -4.27 4.29 5.65
C PRO A 909 -5.35 3.57 4.82
N SER A 910 -6.62 3.77 5.14
CA SER A 910 -7.76 3.10 4.50
C SER A 910 -7.76 3.28 2.99
N ARG A 911 -8.14 2.22 2.26
CA ARG A 911 -8.20 2.18 0.80
C ARG A 911 -6.88 2.67 0.15
N ASN A 912 -5.76 2.21 0.70
CA ASN A 912 -4.40 2.61 0.32
C ASN A 912 -4.16 4.13 0.35
N HIS A 913 -4.45 4.77 1.49
CA HIS A 913 -4.28 6.22 1.69
C HIS A 913 -5.09 7.09 0.69
N ARG A 914 -6.35 6.71 0.43
CA ARG A 914 -7.22 7.36 -0.58
C ARG A 914 -7.36 8.87 -0.40
N VAL A 915 -7.43 9.36 0.84
CA VAL A 915 -7.54 10.80 1.17
C VAL A 915 -6.29 11.57 0.74
N TYR A 916 -5.09 11.05 1.07
CA TYR A 916 -3.83 11.64 0.61
C TYR A 916 -3.74 11.64 -0.92
N ARG A 917 -4.00 10.50 -1.58
CA ARG A 917 -3.90 10.39 -3.05
C ARG A 917 -4.86 11.36 -3.75
N SER A 918 -6.10 11.46 -3.27
CA SER A 918 -7.12 12.37 -3.79
C SER A 918 -6.82 13.85 -3.50
N THR A 919 -6.01 14.14 -2.49
CA THR A 919 -5.48 15.49 -2.24
C THR A 919 -4.33 15.79 -3.20
N LEU A 920 -3.40 14.86 -3.38
CA LEU A 920 -2.23 15.01 -4.24
C LEU A 920 -2.60 15.27 -5.71
N THR A 921 -3.59 14.54 -6.26
CA THR A 921 -4.04 14.74 -7.65
C THR A 921 -4.66 16.12 -7.93
N LYS A 922 -5.07 16.84 -6.88
CA LYS A 922 -5.61 18.21 -6.97
C LYS A 922 -4.55 19.30 -6.82
N LEU A 923 -3.34 18.94 -6.39
CA LEU A 923 -2.24 19.91 -6.25
C LEU A 923 -1.51 20.07 -7.58
N THR A 924 -1.31 21.33 -7.98
CA THR A 924 -0.41 21.64 -9.09
C THR A 924 1.05 21.51 -8.64
N PRO A 925 1.97 21.16 -9.56
CA PRO A 925 3.40 21.28 -9.32
C PRO A 925 3.83 22.74 -9.02
N PRO A 926 4.99 22.96 -8.37
CA PRO A 926 5.75 21.97 -7.62
C PRO A 926 5.03 21.56 -6.33
N THR A 927 5.21 20.31 -5.94
CA THR A 927 4.69 19.74 -4.69
C THR A 927 5.74 18.79 -4.11
N ILE A 928 6.05 18.89 -2.82
CA ILE A 928 7.00 17.95 -2.17
C ILE A 928 6.20 16.75 -1.64
N LEU A 929 6.42 15.60 -2.25
CA LEU A 929 5.70 14.34 -2.01
C LEU A 929 5.96 13.77 -0.62
N PHE A 930 4.99 13.01 -0.09
CA PHE A 930 5.21 12.15 1.07
C PHE A 930 6.04 10.92 0.68
N MET A 931 7.36 11.08 0.62
CA MET A 931 8.28 10.07 0.09
C MET A 931 8.24 8.69 0.77
N PRO A 932 8.03 8.56 2.10
CA PRO A 932 7.83 7.26 2.74
C PRO A 932 6.69 6.42 2.12
N LEU A 933 5.59 7.05 1.70
CA LEU A 933 4.48 6.34 1.04
C LEU A 933 4.81 6.00 -0.42
N LEU A 934 5.56 6.85 -1.13
CA LEU A 934 6.01 6.56 -2.49
C LEU A 934 6.98 5.36 -2.53
N LEU A 935 7.92 5.28 -1.58
CA LEU A 935 8.81 4.13 -1.45
C LEU A 935 8.05 2.87 -1.04
N LYS A 936 7.07 2.98 -0.12
CA LYS A 936 6.18 1.88 0.24
C LYS A 936 5.47 1.33 -1.00
N ASP A 937 4.88 2.19 -1.85
CA ASP A 937 4.23 1.76 -3.08
C ASP A 937 5.18 0.96 -3.99
N LEU A 938 6.39 1.48 -4.25
CA LEU A 938 7.40 0.79 -5.05
C LEU A 938 7.82 -0.56 -4.43
N THR A 939 7.95 -0.65 -3.10
CA THR A 939 8.25 -1.90 -2.40
C THR A 939 7.13 -2.93 -2.56
N PHE A 940 5.86 -2.54 -2.37
CA PHE A 940 4.72 -3.43 -2.59
C PHE A 940 4.61 -3.90 -4.05
N ILE A 941 4.89 -3.03 -5.02
CA ILE A 941 4.97 -3.40 -6.45
C ILE A 941 6.14 -4.38 -6.67
N HIS A 942 7.29 -4.16 -6.03
CA HIS A 942 8.45 -5.02 -6.16
C HIS A 942 8.22 -6.43 -5.59
N GLU A 943 7.65 -6.53 -4.38
CA GLU A 943 7.46 -7.80 -3.67
C GLU A 943 6.24 -8.58 -4.18
N GLY A 944 5.15 -7.90 -4.52
CA GLY A 944 3.92 -8.53 -5.02
C GLY A 944 4.03 -9.09 -6.45
N ASN A 945 4.98 -8.61 -7.25
CA ASN A 945 5.10 -8.97 -8.67
C ASN A 945 6.48 -9.57 -8.99
N LYS A 946 6.54 -10.70 -9.68
CA LYS A 946 7.82 -11.25 -10.15
C LYS A 946 8.43 -10.35 -11.24
N THR A 947 9.73 -10.08 -11.16
CA THR A 947 10.48 -9.31 -12.18
C THR A 947 10.65 -10.09 -13.48
N TYR A 948 10.76 -11.41 -13.39
CA TYR A 948 10.82 -12.32 -14.54
C TYR A 948 9.69 -13.35 -14.43
N LEU A 949 9.04 -13.63 -15.55
CA LEU A 949 7.97 -14.63 -15.67
C LEU A 949 8.55 -16.02 -16.00
N ILE A 950 7.66 -16.98 -16.27
CA ILE A 950 8.02 -18.29 -16.81
C ILE A 950 8.79 -18.09 -18.13
N GLU A 951 9.74 -18.98 -18.43
CA GLU A 951 10.71 -18.87 -19.54
C GLU A 951 11.74 -17.73 -19.42
N GLY A 952 11.70 -16.92 -18.36
CA GLY A 952 12.71 -15.89 -18.07
C GLY A 952 12.42 -14.52 -18.72
N LEU A 953 11.24 -14.33 -19.31
CA LEU A 953 10.82 -13.05 -19.88
C LEU A 953 10.68 -11.97 -18.80
N VAL A 954 11.12 -10.75 -19.09
CA VAL A 954 10.93 -9.56 -18.25
C VAL A 954 9.44 -9.27 -18.12
N ASN A 955 8.95 -9.12 -16.90
CA ASN A 955 7.58 -8.68 -16.63
C ASN A 955 7.48 -7.16 -16.87
N PHE A 956 7.02 -6.76 -18.04
CA PHE A 956 6.91 -5.34 -18.40
C PHE A 956 5.65 -4.67 -17.83
N GLU A 957 4.60 -5.43 -17.45
CA GLU A 957 3.50 -4.89 -16.64
C GLU A 957 4.02 -4.40 -15.28
N LYS A 958 4.90 -5.17 -14.61
CA LYS A 958 5.61 -4.70 -13.40
C LYS A 958 6.47 -3.47 -13.67
N MET A 959 7.18 -3.40 -14.81
CA MET A 959 7.98 -2.23 -15.16
C MET A 959 7.10 -0.99 -15.34
N ARG A 960 5.96 -1.10 -16.04
CA ARG A 960 4.96 -0.03 -16.17
C ARG A 960 4.42 0.43 -14.81
N MET A 961 4.14 -0.48 -13.89
CA MET A 961 3.70 -0.12 -12.53
C MET A 961 4.77 0.70 -11.78
N LEU A 962 6.04 0.27 -11.82
CA LEU A 962 7.16 1.00 -11.20
C LEU A 962 7.36 2.37 -11.85
N SER A 963 7.40 2.42 -13.18
CA SER A 963 7.46 3.64 -13.99
C SER A 963 6.38 4.64 -13.60
N HIS A 964 5.12 4.22 -13.55
CA HIS A 964 3.99 5.06 -13.19
C HIS A 964 4.16 5.70 -11.80
N THR A 965 4.60 4.92 -10.82
CA THR A 965 4.91 5.43 -9.48
C THR A 965 6.09 6.40 -9.50
N THR A 966 7.20 6.09 -10.18
CA THR A 966 8.34 7.04 -10.33
C THR A 966 7.98 8.30 -11.12
N ARG A 967 7.07 8.22 -12.10
CA ARG A 967 6.59 9.35 -12.89
C ARG A 967 5.86 10.40 -12.04
N THR A 968 5.27 10.00 -10.92
CA THR A 968 4.70 10.95 -9.94
C THR A 968 5.78 11.90 -9.40
N LEU A 969 7.01 11.42 -9.18
CA LEU A 969 8.15 12.25 -8.79
C LEU A 969 8.62 13.19 -9.92
N LYS A 970 8.49 12.80 -11.19
CA LYS A 970 8.74 13.65 -12.37
C LYS A 970 7.69 14.77 -12.46
N ILE A 971 6.40 14.42 -12.34
CA ILE A 971 5.26 15.35 -12.38
C ILE A 971 5.36 16.39 -11.25
N CYS A 972 5.60 15.97 -10.00
CA CYS A 972 5.66 16.88 -8.86
C CYS A 972 6.86 17.87 -8.88
N ARG A 973 7.83 17.66 -9.78
CA ARG A 973 9.02 18.50 -9.99
C ARG A 973 9.02 19.22 -11.35
N SER A 974 7.93 19.16 -12.12
CA SER A 974 7.86 19.74 -13.48
C SER A 974 7.88 21.28 -13.52
N GLN A 975 7.70 21.94 -12.38
CA GLN A 975 7.74 23.40 -12.23
C GLN A 975 8.72 23.80 -11.12
N THR A 976 9.35 24.96 -11.27
CA THR A 976 10.28 25.52 -10.27
C THR A 976 9.54 26.10 -9.06
N LEU A 977 10.04 25.87 -7.85
CA LEU A 977 9.45 26.45 -6.63
C LEU A 977 9.57 27.97 -6.62
N GLN A 978 8.41 28.64 -6.64
CA GLN A 978 8.28 30.08 -6.45
C GLN A 978 7.48 30.34 -5.17
N LEU A 979 8.18 30.72 -4.10
CA LEU A 979 7.57 31.15 -2.84
C LEU A 979 7.95 32.61 -2.57
N GLN A 980 6.96 33.41 -2.18
CA GLN A 980 7.21 34.78 -1.71
C GLN A 980 7.77 34.73 -0.28
N VAL A 981 8.84 35.50 -0.04
CA VAL A 981 9.40 35.68 1.31
C VAL A 981 8.34 36.30 2.22
N PRO A 982 8.08 35.77 3.42
CA PRO A 982 7.09 36.32 4.34
C PRO A 982 7.37 37.80 4.67
N GLN A 983 6.33 38.63 4.61
CA GLN A 983 6.42 40.06 4.93
C GLN A 983 6.84 40.25 6.40
N GLY A 984 7.88 41.06 6.63
CA GLY A 984 8.40 41.34 7.97
C GLY A 984 9.48 40.39 8.50
N ALA A 985 9.95 39.43 7.69
CA ALA A 985 10.97 38.46 8.08
C ALA A 985 12.35 39.08 8.37
N LYS A 986 12.58 39.52 9.61
CA LYS A 986 13.85 40.15 10.06
C LYS A 986 14.97 39.15 10.34
N ASN A 987 14.64 37.90 10.70
CA ASN A 987 15.60 36.90 11.19
C ASN A 987 15.77 35.71 10.22
N LEU A 988 15.48 35.87 8.92
CA LEU A 988 15.39 34.74 8.00
C LEU A 988 16.68 33.89 7.92
N SER A 989 17.86 34.53 7.97
CA SER A 989 19.14 33.81 7.96
C SER A 989 19.35 32.97 9.23
N GLU A 990 18.99 33.49 10.40
CA GLU A 990 19.07 32.77 11.69
C GLU A 990 18.10 31.57 11.69
N ILE A 991 16.91 31.74 11.11
CA ILE A 991 15.94 30.65 10.93
C ILE A 991 16.48 29.60 9.96
N GLN A 992 17.10 29.99 8.84
CA GLN A 992 17.67 29.05 7.88
C GLN A 992 18.81 28.23 8.48
N GLU A 993 19.69 28.86 9.26
CA GLU A 993 20.77 28.19 10.00
C GLU A 993 20.20 27.21 11.04
N TYR A 994 19.25 27.66 11.88
CA TYR A 994 18.56 26.82 12.86
C TYR A 994 17.87 25.60 12.23
N ILE A 995 17.25 25.76 11.06
CA ILE A 995 16.55 24.69 10.34
C ILE A 995 17.50 23.71 9.63
N ARG A 996 18.75 24.12 9.36
CA ARG A 996 19.82 23.27 8.80
C ARG A 996 20.61 22.52 9.89
N GLU A 997 20.67 23.05 11.12
CA GLU A 997 21.46 22.49 12.24
C GLU A 997 20.57 21.88 13.35
N MET A 998 19.47 21.21 12.99
CA MET A 998 18.59 20.57 13.98
C MET A 998 19.33 19.51 14.80
N ASN A 999 19.30 19.65 16.13
CA ASN A 999 19.73 18.63 17.07
C ASN A 999 18.51 18.02 17.76
N VAL A 1000 18.39 16.70 17.72
CA VAL A 1000 17.18 15.97 18.10
C VAL A 1000 17.51 14.75 18.95
N ILE A 1001 16.57 14.32 19.79
CA ILE A 1001 16.59 13.01 20.44
C ILE A 1001 15.81 12.06 19.52
N ASP A 1002 16.45 11.04 18.98
CA ASP A 1002 15.85 9.97 18.17
C ASP A 1002 15.59 8.68 18.96
N ASN A 1003 16.12 8.57 20.19
CA ASN A 1003 15.85 7.46 21.09
C ASN A 1003 14.46 7.61 21.75
N GLN A 1004 13.47 6.87 21.22
CA GLN A 1004 12.10 6.87 21.72
C GLN A 1004 11.96 6.46 23.20
N ARG A 1005 12.89 5.66 23.76
CA ARG A 1005 12.85 5.30 25.20
C ARG A 1005 13.12 6.54 26.06
N ILE A 1006 14.09 7.38 25.68
CA ILE A 1006 14.41 8.64 26.36
C ILE A 1006 13.20 9.60 26.26
N LEU A 1007 12.63 9.76 25.06
CA LEU A 1007 11.45 10.62 24.84
C LEU A 1007 10.24 10.19 25.69
N ASN A 1008 9.97 8.88 25.77
CA ASN A 1008 8.90 8.34 26.62
C ASN A 1008 9.17 8.61 28.12
N GLN A 1009 10.42 8.46 28.58
CA GLN A 1009 10.80 8.76 29.96
C GLN A 1009 10.65 10.26 30.28
N LEU A 1010 11.05 11.15 29.36
CA LEU A 1010 10.84 12.60 29.50
C LEU A 1010 9.35 12.93 29.59
N SER A 1011 8.53 12.39 28.68
CA SER A 1011 7.07 12.58 28.71
C SER A 1011 6.43 12.09 30.01
N ASN A 1012 6.81 10.91 30.52
CA ASN A 1012 6.33 10.40 31.81
C ASN A 1012 6.75 11.28 33.00
N LYS A 1013 7.93 11.94 32.94
CA LYS A 1013 8.36 12.92 33.94
C LYS A 1013 7.59 14.24 33.87
N LEU A 1014 7.11 14.64 32.69
CA LEU A 1014 6.31 15.85 32.50
C LEU A 1014 4.87 15.68 32.99
N GLU A 1015 4.25 14.55 32.65
CA GLU A 1015 2.87 14.20 33.02
C GLU A 1015 2.81 12.70 33.36
N PRO A 1016 2.92 12.32 34.65
CA PRO A 1016 2.78 10.93 35.09
C PRO A 1016 1.39 10.36 34.75
N ARG A 1017 1.31 9.04 34.51
CA ARG A 1017 0.00 8.38 34.40
C ARG A 1017 -0.69 8.42 35.77
N GLN A 1018 -1.96 8.81 35.79
CA GLN A 1018 -2.82 8.53 36.96
C GLN A 1018 -3.02 7.01 37.01
N THR A 1019 -2.75 6.43 38.18
CA THR A 1019 -2.93 5.00 38.50
C THR A 1019 -4.35 4.70 38.92
#